data_AF-A0A093V8X2-F1
#
_entry.id   AF-A0A093V8X2-F1
#
_cell.length_a   1.000
_cell.length_b   1.000
_cell.length_c   1.000
_cell.angle_alpha   90.00
_cell.angle_beta   90.00
_cell.angle_gamma   90.00
#
_symmetry.space_group_name_H-M   'P 1'
#
loop_
_entity.id
_entity.type
_entity.pdbx_description
1 polymer ?
#
loop_
_entity_poly.entity_id
_entity_poly.type
_entity_poly.pdbx_seq_one_letter_code
_entity_poly.pdbx_strand_id
1 'polypeptide(L)'
;MDSSDWWNLEYTLDTVSAHYPPKNPYPTVGITNPSNPLEVDLGYAGYVGVHNAASGLNSWHGIRYAQAPLGHRRWQVSVPPQTKFNGTFLDASTHGPTCPQAPDHLTTPEPAWTASTSVSEDCLFLNVWAPEDAADLPVFVWIHGGGYGSGNADADMSWMVETPVTKFVAVSIQYRLGAFGFLAGKDVQKHGIANAGLYDQYLALQWVQKYISLFGGDPDRVTIGGESAGGGSVMLQAMAYGGTVGDELYDGTFLASPYLPQQFNYDDPLPTTYYEYFAAEAGCSGSMTESVFDCLVAADTNALQNASYTVTVNTKYGQWAFAPVTDGKFVQQRPSAQLSAGKVNGNRGLIGNNANEGLAFTPQNVTTEEEFVEFVQYLMPGLNDHQIQQVLAEYALPASLPTVGFATDGLNANATAVFVSPFAVGQQQRANNLYSELTFVCSAYWIADAYGLKSRKSYKYEFSLINSCHGEDMPGYFGNAPNTMSQPFQHSFLSFFDSFITHGTPSNTTSYTIDVPADIAQVLAYWPSWTPNNRVQANLNQTGGTHTTGTDSYDPYKYVINTYVDPGLVPEFSMRIDRSTGICLPVANRFPGLAGPMYCDPVAYSPLLAGLQIISHGHNHSFCGNDDKPGKPTFPVGTVPLPYDRTGCCPRPSLMPHTLLTMNQTRALRAFNPTKTRSSSRFVVSPLVHHTRHVSTTKNAKASAIGLPSAPESTFPSSHTQSQTINEKTPQSITTSISTPRSTSKSPLGKLPVSAILRSAFILSISSSPLLLRPCIWALSALASPKTALTDVDRNPLLNWLVKNTIYKQFNAGENKVEVQRSIVETKGLGCRGVLLGYAREVLVADSKASPHDEILAKQEVDAWLKGTLQGVDMATAGDFVALKLTGMGTQAVHLLKNRLPPSEYMDAAITKACDAALSKSARLLVDAEEQAVQPGIDDWVMKYQKYCNSQSPGHATMYLTYQAYLKSTPANIAKHLAMAEKDGYTLGVKLVRGAYMKIEPRHTIWDIKEDTDACYDGVVEALLTRRYNSMLRPASESQNKEQVPSVNAIIATHNRDSVQKAHQIRLQQAANNQPRIELAYAQLQGMADEISCELIQGFSDGTSGKSSAIEKPNVYKLLTWGSVQECMGFLYRRALENTEAVTRTKDSRSAMYAELWRRITRQN
;
A
#
# COMPACT_ATOMS: atom_id res chain seq x y z
N MET A 1 6.84 -52.90 -11.03
CA MET A 1 6.78 -52.58 -9.59
C MET A 1 6.04 -51.28 -9.48
N ASP A 2 5.06 -51.19 -8.59
CA ASP A 2 4.06 -50.13 -8.64
C ASP A 2 4.58 -48.78 -8.14
N SER A 3 3.96 -47.70 -8.59
CA SER A 3 4.39 -46.32 -8.30
C SER A 3 3.55 -45.62 -7.22
N SER A 4 2.76 -46.39 -6.46
CA SER A 4 1.84 -45.90 -5.42
C SER A 4 2.50 -45.59 -4.08
N ASP A 5 3.56 -46.31 -3.70
CA ASP A 5 3.85 -46.56 -2.28
C ASP A 5 4.63 -45.43 -1.58
N TRP A 6 5.07 -44.41 -2.31
CA TRP A 6 5.77 -43.24 -1.74
C TRP A 6 4.85 -42.18 -1.12
N TRP A 7 3.53 -42.26 -1.35
CA TRP A 7 2.55 -41.32 -0.77
C TRP A 7 1.89 -41.84 0.53
N ASN A 8 2.08 -43.11 0.88
CA ASN A 8 1.40 -43.76 2.01
C ASN A 8 2.15 -43.67 3.35
N LEU A 9 3.15 -42.79 3.47
CA LEU A 9 3.68 -42.41 4.78
C LEU A 9 2.76 -41.36 5.41
N GLU A 10 1.71 -41.84 6.06
CA GLU A 10 0.83 -41.03 6.91
C GLU A 10 1.64 -40.41 8.06
N TYR A 11 2.21 -39.22 7.83
CA TYR A 11 2.45 -38.28 8.91
C TYR A 11 1.09 -37.78 9.40
N THR A 12 0.47 -38.56 10.28
CA THR A 12 -0.82 -38.25 10.90
C THR A 12 -0.73 -36.90 11.60
N LEU A 13 -1.37 -35.87 11.01
CA LEU A 13 -1.24 -34.47 11.40
C LEU A 13 -1.67 -34.16 12.84
N ASP A 14 -2.36 -35.09 13.51
CA ASP A 14 -2.84 -34.95 14.89
C ASP A 14 -1.83 -35.35 15.99
N THR A 15 -0.68 -35.98 15.67
CA THR A 15 0.32 -36.38 16.70
C THR A 15 1.79 -36.23 16.28
N VAL A 16 2.23 -35.01 15.97
CA VAL A 16 3.68 -34.70 15.79
C VAL A 16 4.21 -33.85 16.94
N SER A 17 4.96 -34.47 17.85
CA SER A 17 5.88 -33.75 18.74
C SER A 17 7.08 -33.28 17.92
N ALA A 18 7.45 -32.01 18.03
CA ALA A 18 8.46 -31.32 17.22
C ALA A 18 9.67 -32.20 16.85
N HIS A 19 9.68 -32.69 15.60
CA HIS A 19 10.83 -33.32 14.97
C HIS A 19 11.25 -32.46 13.79
N TYR A 20 12.54 -32.12 13.76
CA TYR A 20 13.16 -31.35 12.69
C TYR A 20 13.11 -32.13 11.36
N PRO A 21 13.13 -31.46 10.20
CA PRO A 21 13.48 -32.13 8.95
C PRO A 21 14.86 -32.81 9.13
N PRO A 22 15.12 -33.96 8.49
CA PRO A 22 16.38 -34.67 8.64
C PRO A 22 17.55 -33.76 8.24
N LYS A 23 18.65 -33.77 9.02
CA LYS A 23 19.80 -32.86 8.87
C LYS A 23 20.30 -32.75 7.43
N ASN A 24 20.26 -33.86 6.69
CA ASN A 24 20.44 -33.83 5.24
C ASN A 24 19.44 -34.77 4.53
N PRO A 25 18.62 -34.26 3.58
CA PRO A 25 17.68 -35.09 2.82
C PRO A 25 18.26 -35.65 1.51
N TYR A 26 19.47 -35.24 1.11
CA TYR A 26 20.05 -35.65 -0.18
C TYR A 26 20.53 -37.11 -0.17
N PRO A 27 20.50 -37.82 -1.32
CA PRO A 27 20.90 -39.22 -1.40
C PRO A 27 22.33 -39.49 -0.90
N THR A 28 22.48 -40.52 -0.06
CA THR A 28 23.77 -41.07 0.36
C THR A 28 24.36 -42.01 -0.70
N VAL A 29 24.62 -41.45 -1.89
CA VAL A 29 25.42 -42.09 -2.94
C VAL A 29 26.91 -41.79 -2.67
N GLY A 30 27.80 -42.71 -3.03
CA GLY A 30 29.24 -42.49 -2.97
C GLY A 30 29.65 -41.46 -4.02
N ILE A 31 30.09 -40.29 -3.56
CA ILE A 31 30.62 -39.22 -4.41
C ILE A 31 31.99 -39.62 -4.93
N THR A 32 32.27 -39.33 -6.20
CA THR A 32 33.59 -39.49 -6.80
C THR A 32 34.24 -38.13 -7.08
N ASN A 33 35.50 -37.94 -6.67
CA ASN A 33 36.28 -36.79 -7.14
C ASN A 33 36.86 -37.14 -8.52
N PRO A 34 36.46 -36.46 -9.62
CA PRO A 34 37.06 -36.66 -10.93
C PRO A 34 38.47 -36.07 -10.99
N SER A 35 39.22 -36.38 -12.05
CA SER A 35 40.59 -35.91 -12.25
C SER A 35 40.69 -34.47 -12.79
N ASN A 36 39.57 -33.86 -13.14
CA ASN A 36 39.47 -32.49 -13.62
C ASN A 36 38.84 -31.62 -12.51
N PRO A 37 39.51 -30.56 -12.00
CA PRO A 37 38.98 -29.74 -10.92
C PRO A 37 37.73 -28.92 -11.30
N LEU A 38 37.38 -28.83 -12.58
CA LEU A 38 36.12 -28.21 -13.03
C LEU A 38 34.94 -29.19 -13.06
N GLU A 39 35.17 -30.50 -12.98
CA GLU A 39 34.11 -31.51 -12.95
C GLU A 39 33.71 -31.81 -11.49
N VAL A 40 32.40 -31.86 -11.22
CA VAL A 40 31.85 -32.16 -9.89
C VAL A 40 30.74 -33.21 -10.00
N ASP A 41 30.82 -34.28 -9.18
CA ASP A 41 29.82 -35.35 -9.09
C ASP A 41 28.99 -35.20 -7.80
N LEU A 42 27.71 -34.84 -7.95
CA LEU A 42 26.79 -34.68 -6.82
C LEU A 42 26.01 -35.98 -6.52
N GLY A 43 26.34 -37.08 -7.19
CA GLY A 43 25.66 -38.39 -7.10
C GLY A 43 24.28 -38.44 -7.78
N TYR A 44 23.53 -37.33 -7.80
CA TYR A 44 22.26 -37.20 -8.53
C TYR A 44 22.42 -36.63 -9.95
N ALA A 45 23.48 -35.86 -10.17
CA ALA A 45 23.91 -35.27 -11.43
C ALA A 45 25.40 -34.90 -11.31
N GLY A 46 26.08 -34.70 -12.44
CA GLY A 46 27.42 -34.13 -12.48
C GLY A 46 27.43 -32.85 -13.32
N TYR A 47 28.30 -31.90 -13.00
CA TYR A 47 28.44 -30.62 -13.71
C TYR A 47 29.89 -30.35 -14.09
N VAL A 48 30.12 -29.56 -15.14
CA VAL A 48 31.43 -29.03 -15.53
C VAL A 48 31.38 -27.50 -15.56
N GLY A 49 32.26 -26.88 -14.78
CA GLY A 49 32.37 -25.43 -14.64
C GLY A 49 33.32 -24.76 -15.63
N VAL A 50 33.53 -23.46 -15.44
CA VAL A 50 34.44 -22.61 -16.23
C VAL A 50 35.58 -22.12 -15.35
N HIS A 51 36.80 -22.12 -15.88
CA HIS A 51 37.95 -21.46 -15.26
C HIS A 51 38.23 -20.11 -15.93
N ASN A 52 38.34 -19.04 -15.15
CA ASN A 52 38.73 -17.71 -15.59
C ASN A 52 40.20 -17.43 -15.24
N ALA A 53 41.09 -17.64 -16.20
CA ALA A 53 42.54 -17.42 -16.03
C ALA A 53 42.96 -15.94 -15.84
N ALA A 54 42.05 -14.98 -15.98
CA ALA A 54 42.33 -13.57 -15.68
C ALA A 54 42.20 -13.27 -14.17
N SER A 55 41.36 -14.02 -13.46
CA SER A 55 41.09 -13.83 -12.03
C SER A 55 41.50 -15.01 -11.14
N GLY A 56 41.79 -16.18 -11.72
CA GLY A 56 42.10 -17.39 -10.96
C GLY A 56 40.87 -17.99 -10.27
N LEU A 57 39.66 -17.71 -10.77
CA LEU A 57 38.42 -18.30 -10.28
C LEU A 57 37.94 -19.47 -11.16
N ASN A 58 37.38 -20.48 -10.50
CA ASN A 58 36.51 -21.48 -11.09
C ASN A 58 35.06 -21.13 -10.73
N SER A 59 34.13 -21.21 -11.69
CA SER A 59 32.70 -21.01 -11.44
C SER A 59 31.81 -22.07 -12.07
N TRP A 60 30.66 -22.30 -11.43
CA TRP A 60 29.63 -23.23 -11.85
C TRP A 60 28.27 -22.57 -11.67
N HIS A 61 27.61 -22.22 -12.76
CA HIS A 61 26.31 -21.57 -12.77
C HIS A 61 25.20 -22.57 -13.14
N GLY A 62 23.98 -22.36 -12.67
CA GLY A 62 22.83 -23.20 -13.03
C GLY A 62 22.87 -24.63 -12.44
N ILE A 63 23.49 -24.83 -11.28
CA ILE A 63 23.44 -26.12 -10.57
C ILE A 63 22.04 -26.32 -9.98
N ARG A 64 21.31 -27.34 -10.41
CA ARG A 64 20.01 -27.69 -9.82
C ARG A 64 20.20 -28.23 -8.41
N TYR A 65 19.65 -27.57 -7.39
CA TYR A 65 19.65 -28.08 -6.01
C TYR A 65 18.33 -28.78 -5.63
N ALA A 66 17.20 -28.51 -6.30
CA ALA A 66 15.90 -29.12 -6.01
C ALA A 66 15.18 -29.67 -7.25
N GLN A 67 14.18 -30.54 -7.04
CA GLN A 67 13.23 -30.89 -8.09
C GLN A 67 12.44 -29.65 -8.55
N ALA A 68 12.17 -29.56 -9.85
CA ALA A 68 11.32 -28.55 -10.45
C ALA A 68 9.96 -28.47 -9.72
N PRO A 69 9.53 -27.31 -9.19
CA PRO A 69 8.30 -27.17 -8.41
C PRO A 69 7.01 -27.13 -9.27
N LEU A 70 6.99 -27.88 -10.37
CA LEU A 70 5.96 -27.87 -11.40
C LEU A 70 4.71 -28.68 -11.00
N GLY A 71 3.54 -28.24 -11.49
CA GLY A 71 2.26 -28.95 -11.34
C GLY A 71 1.96 -29.27 -9.88
N HIS A 72 1.81 -30.55 -9.54
CA HIS A 72 1.54 -31.01 -8.17
C HIS A 72 2.63 -30.65 -7.13
N ARG A 73 3.79 -30.11 -7.54
CA ARG A 73 4.81 -29.56 -6.64
C ARG A 73 4.66 -28.06 -6.35
N ARG A 74 3.71 -27.37 -6.99
CA ARG A 74 3.34 -25.97 -6.67
C ARG A 74 2.87 -25.88 -5.22
N TRP A 75 3.37 -24.87 -4.51
CA TRP A 75 3.15 -24.64 -3.07
C TRP A 75 3.47 -25.86 -2.17
N GLN A 76 4.27 -26.81 -2.64
CA GLN A 76 4.83 -27.88 -1.81
C GLN A 76 6.22 -27.51 -1.30
N VAL A 77 6.62 -28.13 -0.19
CA VAL A 77 8.01 -28.15 0.28
C VAL A 77 8.90 -28.70 -0.85
N SER A 78 9.97 -27.98 -1.16
CA SER A 78 10.96 -28.41 -2.15
C SER A 78 11.75 -29.61 -1.65
N VAL A 79 12.22 -30.45 -2.57
CA VAL A 79 12.86 -31.74 -2.25
C VAL A 79 14.05 -32.01 -3.17
N PRO A 80 15.08 -32.74 -2.71
CA PRO A 80 16.23 -33.14 -3.51
C PRO A 80 15.85 -33.81 -4.85
N PRO A 81 16.64 -33.59 -5.92
CA PRO A 81 16.58 -34.39 -7.13
C PRO A 81 16.71 -35.88 -6.84
N GLN A 82 15.88 -36.70 -7.51
CA GLN A 82 15.87 -38.16 -7.37
C GLN A 82 16.50 -38.86 -8.58
N THR A 83 17.15 -38.09 -9.46
CA THR A 83 18.00 -38.60 -10.53
C THR A 83 19.24 -39.29 -9.94
N LYS A 84 19.95 -40.06 -10.77
CA LYS A 84 21.29 -40.56 -10.47
C LYS A 84 22.23 -40.06 -11.56
N PHE A 85 23.45 -39.71 -11.17
CA PHE A 85 24.49 -39.39 -12.14
C PHE A 85 24.74 -40.60 -13.05
N ASN A 86 24.84 -40.33 -14.36
CA ASN A 86 24.97 -41.34 -15.42
C ASN A 86 26.36 -41.31 -16.10
N GLY A 87 27.31 -40.53 -15.56
CA GLY A 87 28.63 -40.30 -16.15
C GLY A 87 28.69 -39.15 -17.17
N THR A 88 27.58 -38.48 -17.48
CA THR A 88 27.55 -37.30 -18.39
C THR A 88 27.48 -36.02 -17.56
N PHE A 89 28.56 -35.23 -17.55
CA PHE A 89 28.57 -33.92 -16.93
C PHE A 89 27.71 -32.92 -17.72
N LEU A 90 26.93 -32.11 -17.01
CA LEU A 90 26.13 -31.02 -17.54
C LEU A 90 26.96 -29.73 -17.60
N ASP A 91 26.78 -28.94 -18.65
CA ASP A 91 27.41 -27.62 -18.77
C ASP A 91 26.88 -26.67 -17.67
N ALA A 92 27.80 -26.08 -16.91
CA ALA A 92 27.53 -25.09 -15.86
C ALA A 92 28.16 -23.72 -16.17
N SER A 93 28.32 -23.37 -17.46
CA SER A 93 28.83 -22.05 -17.88
C SER A 93 27.78 -20.93 -17.84
N THR A 94 26.48 -21.26 -17.72
CA THR A 94 25.37 -20.30 -17.82
C THR A 94 24.42 -20.38 -16.63
N HIS A 95 23.92 -19.22 -16.19
CA HIS A 95 22.87 -19.10 -15.17
C HIS A 95 21.60 -19.89 -15.54
N GLY A 96 20.93 -20.43 -14.53
CA GLY A 96 19.65 -21.12 -14.69
C GLY A 96 18.49 -20.15 -14.93
N PRO A 97 17.29 -20.64 -15.32
CA PRO A 97 16.10 -19.81 -15.44
C PRO A 97 15.74 -19.08 -14.14
N THR A 98 15.32 -17.83 -14.25
CA THR A 98 14.87 -17.05 -13.10
C THR A 98 13.44 -17.44 -12.71
N CYS A 99 13.13 -17.37 -11.41
CA CYS A 99 11.81 -17.75 -10.91
C CYS A 99 10.71 -16.78 -11.38
N PRO A 100 9.45 -17.23 -11.50
CA PRO A 100 8.35 -16.40 -11.98
C PRO A 100 8.07 -15.28 -10.98
N GLN A 101 8.10 -14.06 -11.49
CA GLN A 101 8.13 -12.84 -10.69
C GLN A 101 7.44 -11.69 -11.42
N ALA A 102 7.01 -10.70 -10.66
CA ALA A 102 6.53 -9.44 -11.22
C ALA A 102 7.71 -8.53 -11.58
N PRO A 103 7.56 -7.57 -12.51
CA PRO A 103 8.50 -6.45 -12.60
C PRO A 103 8.48 -5.66 -11.28
N ASP A 104 9.58 -4.99 -10.94
CA ASP A 104 9.66 -4.25 -9.69
C ASP A 104 8.83 -2.95 -9.75
N HIS A 105 7.62 -3.06 -9.20
CA HIS A 105 6.64 -1.98 -9.11
C HIS A 105 7.09 -0.76 -8.29
N LEU A 106 8.22 -0.85 -7.56
CA LEU A 106 8.81 0.25 -6.79
C LEU A 106 9.66 1.19 -7.65
N THR A 107 10.19 0.70 -8.78
CA THR A 107 11.23 1.41 -9.57
C THR A 107 10.75 1.92 -10.92
N THR A 108 9.67 1.37 -11.49
CA THR A 108 9.20 1.74 -12.84
C THR A 108 7.71 2.03 -12.95
N PRO A 109 7.30 3.29 -13.19
CA PRO A 109 5.97 3.63 -13.67
C PRO A 109 5.89 3.54 -15.21
N GLU A 110 5.09 2.59 -15.73
CA GLU A 110 4.84 2.27 -17.16
C GLU A 110 6.03 1.67 -17.96
N PRO A 111 5.79 0.85 -19.01
CA PRO A 111 4.54 0.19 -19.44
C PRO A 111 4.60 -1.35 -19.41
N ALA A 112 3.44 -1.98 -19.65
CA ALA A 112 3.19 -3.39 -19.98
C ALA A 112 4.36 -4.41 -19.89
N TRP A 113 4.30 -5.29 -18.89
CA TRP A 113 5.22 -6.42 -18.73
C TRP A 113 5.23 -7.37 -19.94
N THR A 114 6.41 -7.63 -20.49
CA THR A 114 6.70 -8.78 -21.35
C THR A 114 7.50 -9.82 -20.57
N ALA A 115 7.05 -11.07 -20.59
CA ALA A 115 7.82 -12.17 -20.00
C ALA A 115 9.21 -12.28 -20.66
N SER A 116 10.27 -12.23 -19.86
CA SER A 116 11.60 -12.58 -20.35
C SER A 116 11.62 -14.07 -20.72
N THR A 117 12.27 -14.40 -21.82
CA THR A 117 12.48 -15.79 -22.27
C THR A 117 13.35 -16.63 -21.33
N SER A 118 13.91 -16.02 -20.28
CA SER A 118 14.68 -16.69 -19.21
C SER A 118 13.85 -17.06 -17.97
N VAL A 119 12.55 -16.77 -17.91
CA VAL A 119 11.70 -17.07 -16.74
C VAL A 119 11.10 -18.47 -16.82
N SER A 120 11.10 -19.21 -15.71
CA SER A 120 10.46 -20.54 -15.59
C SER A 120 10.04 -20.82 -14.14
N GLU A 121 8.99 -21.63 -13.93
CA GLU A 121 8.75 -22.25 -12.62
C GLU A 121 9.84 -23.26 -12.26
N ASP A 122 10.45 -23.89 -13.26
CA ASP A 122 11.66 -24.68 -13.05
C ASP A 122 12.86 -23.75 -12.93
N CYS A 123 13.08 -23.24 -11.71
CA CYS A 123 14.07 -22.21 -11.39
C CYS A 123 14.92 -22.50 -10.13
N LEU A 124 14.80 -23.67 -9.52
CA LEU A 124 15.49 -23.98 -8.25
C LEU A 124 16.95 -24.42 -8.47
N PHE A 125 17.75 -23.42 -8.85
CA PHE A 125 19.17 -23.50 -9.17
C PHE A 125 20.02 -22.63 -8.23
N LEU A 126 21.32 -22.92 -8.18
CA LEU A 126 22.32 -22.11 -7.50
C LEU A 126 23.59 -21.98 -8.36
N ASN A 127 24.42 -21.01 -8.03
CA ASN A 127 25.68 -20.71 -8.68
C ASN A 127 26.80 -20.72 -7.62
N VAL A 128 28.02 -21.11 -8.01
CA VAL A 128 29.20 -21.21 -7.12
C VAL A 128 30.41 -20.54 -7.78
N TRP A 129 31.15 -19.76 -7.00
CA TRP A 129 32.46 -19.18 -7.35
C TRP A 129 33.49 -19.63 -6.31
N ALA A 130 34.62 -20.18 -6.75
CA ALA A 130 35.72 -20.61 -5.89
C ALA A 130 37.08 -20.25 -6.52
N PRO A 131 38.11 -19.90 -5.73
CA PRO A 131 39.49 -19.82 -6.21
C PRO A 131 39.96 -21.15 -6.83
N GLU A 132 40.87 -21.08 -7.81
CA GLU A 132 41.39 -22.27 -8.53
C GLU A 132 42.09 -23.30 -7.62
N ASP A 133 42.60 -22.84 -6.47
CA ASP A 133 43.31 -23.58 -5.43
C ASP A 133 42.44 -23.84 -4.17
N ALA A 134 41.12 -23.70 -4.27
CA ALA A 134 40.22 -23.84 -3.13
C ALA A 134 40.29 -25.22 -2.47
N ALA A 135 40.67 -25.22 -1.19
CA ALA A 135 40.62 -26.37 -0.30
C ALA A 135 40.31 -25.88 1.13
N ASP A 136 39.33 -26.51 1.78
CA ASP A 136 38.85 -26.18 3.13
C ASP A 136 38.70 -24.67 3.39
N LEU A 137 38.09 -23.94 2.46
CA LEU A 137 37.85 -22.49 2.56
C LEU A 137 36.52 -22.17 3.26
N PRO A 138 36.40 -21.05 4.02
CA PRO A 138 35.12 -20.55 4.48
C PRO A 138 34.11 -20.37 3.33
N VAL A 139 32.82 -20.45 3.63
CA VAL A 139 31.75 -20.36 2.61
C VAL A 139 30.83 -19.19 2.90
N PHE A 140 30.53 -18.40 1.88
CA PHE A 140 29.49 -17.36 1.90
C PHE A 140 28.31 -17.76 1.00
N VAL A 141 27.08 -17.73 1.53
CA VAL A 141 25.87 -18.10 0.79
C VAL A 141 24.91 -16.93 0.73
N TRP A 142 24.73 -16.36 -0.46
CA TRP A 142 23.89 -15.19 -0.73
C TRP A 142 22.44 -15.57 -1.04
N ILE A 143 21.52 -14.92 -0.35
CA ILE A 143 20.08 -14.89 -0.62
C ILE A 143 19.75 -13.49 -1.16
N HIS A 144 19.19 -13.40 -2.37
CA HIS A 144 18.96 -12.13 -3.03
C HIS A 144 17.76 -11.34 -2.45
N GLY A 145 17.78 -10.02 -2.67
CA GLY A 145 16.68 -9.09 -2.35
C GLY A 145 15.49 -9.18 -3.32
N GLY A 146 14.75 -8.07 -3.45
CA GLY A 146 13.58 -7.96 -4.34
C GLY A 146 12.21 -8.15 -3.66
N GLY A 147 12.08 -7.73 -2.39
CA GLY A 147 10.77 -7.65 -1.71
C GLY A 147 9.97 -8.95 -1.56
N TYR A 148 10.61 -10.12 -1.74
CA TYR A 148 10.00 -11.46 -1.88
C TYR A 148 9.19 -11.67 -3.17
N GLY A 149 9.12 -10.68 -4.08
CA GLY A 149 8.30 -10.72 -5.30
C GLY A 149 9.04 -10.53 -6.62
N SER A 150 10.30 -10.08 -6.58
CA SER A 150 11.27 -9.95 -7.68
C SER A 150 12.66 -10.44 -7.24
N GLY A 151 13.63 -10.46 -8.15
CA GLY A 151 15.05 -10.76 -7.87
C GLY A 151 15.58 -12.03 -8.55
N ASN A 152 16.90 -12.18 -8.53
CA ASN A 152 17.61 -13.35 -9.06
C ASN A 152 18.99 -13.53 -8.38
N ALA A 153 19.62 -14.66 -8.68
CA ALA A 153 20.93 -15.08 -8.18
C ALA A 153 22.09 -14.77 -9.15
N ASP A 154 21.83 -14.01 -10.23
CA ASP A 154 22.77 -13.76 -11.34
C ASP A 154 23.75 -12.59 -11.04
N ALA A 155 23.73 -12.08 -9.80
CA ALA A 155 24.66 -11.08 -9.31
C ALA A 155 26.09 -11.65 -9.27
N ASP A 156 27.00 -11.01 -9.99
CA ASP A 156 28.39 -11.49 -10.11
C ASP A 156 29.16 -11.32 -8.80
N MET A 157 29.67 -12.43 -8.27
CA MET A 157 30.44 -12.47 -7.01
C MET A 157 31.94 -12.51 -7.25
N SER A 158 32.40 -12.42 -8.50
CA SER A 158 33.82 -12.52 -8.87
C SER A 158 34.66 -11.47 -8.14
N TRP A 159 34.27 -10.19 -8.14
CA TRP A 159 34.98 -9.13 -7.39
C TRP A 159 35.06 -9.40 -5.88
N MET A 160 33.97 -9.94 -5.30
CA MET A 160 33.88 -10.30 -3.89
C MET A 160 34.83 -11.45 -3.50
N VAL A 161 35.20 -12.32 -4.44
CA VAL A 161 36.10 -13.47 -4.21
C VAL A 161 37.55 -13.20 -4.67
N GLU A 162 37.74 -12.28 -5.61
CA GLU A 162 39.05 -11.86 -6.15
C GLU A 162 39.82 -10.87 -5.26
N THR A 163 39.11 -9.88 -4.71
CA THR A 163 39.67 -8.75 -3.96
C THR A 163 40.06 -9.04 -2.49
N PRO A 164 39.48 -10.04 -1.76
CA PRO A 164 39.84 -10.36 -0.37
C PRO A 164 41.32 -10.65 -0.11
N VAL A 165 41.75 -10.43 1.15
CA VAL A 165 43.04 -10.96 1.62
C VAL A 165 42.90 -12.42 2.04
N THR A 166 41.73 -12.83 2.53
CA THR A 166 41.44 -14.24 2.83
C THR A 166 40.42 -14.85 1.88
N LYS A 167 40.80 -15.99 1.29
CA LYS A 167 40.00 -16.72 0.31
C LYS A 167 38.76 -17.38 0.95
N PHE A 168 37.63 -17.32 0.26
CA PHE A 168 36.39 -18.03 0.57
C PHE A 168 35.69 -18.50 -0.71
N VAL A 169 34.73 -19.43 -0.58
CA VAL A 169 33.84 -19.87 -1.67
C VAL A 169 32.53 -19.09 -1.56
N ALA A 170 32.05 -18.51 -2.67
CA ALA A 170 30.75 -17.83 -2.72
C ALA A 170 29.70 -18.70 -3.42
N VAL A 171 28.46 -18.64 -2.93
CA VAL A 171 27.30 -19.35 -3.49
C VAL A 171 26.12 -18.38 -3.59
N SER A 172 25.41 -18.34 -4.71
CA SER A 172 24.16 -17.59 -4.85
C SER A 172 22.99 -18.53 -5.16
N ILE A 173 21.80 -18.28 -4.57
CA ILE A 173 20.67 -19.22 -4.66
C ILE A 173 19.40 -18.56 -5.24
N GLN A 174 18.74 -19.24 -6.18
CA GLN A 174 17.35 -18.94 -6.57
C GLN A 174 16.38 -19.50 -5.52
N TYR A 175 15.27 -18.81 -5.26
CA TYR A 175 14.13 -19.32 -4.51
C TYR A 175 12.80 -18.84 -5.13
N ARG A 176 11.68 -19.55 -4.90
CA ARG A 176 10.38 -19.13 -5.45
C ARG A 176 9.95 -17.77 -4.90
N LEU A 177 9.40 -16.93 -5.77
CA LEU A 177 8.98 -15.55 -5.50
C LEU A 177 7.47 -15.34 -5.64
N GLY A 178 6.98 -14.21 -5.15
CA GLY A 178 5.59 -13.77 -5.29
C GLY A 178 4.61 -14.83 -4.80
N ALA A 179 3.51 -15.01 -5.52
CA ALA A 179 2.55 -16.07 -5.19
C ALA A 179 3.16 -17.48 -5.28
N PHE A 180 4.15 -17.75 -6.14
CA PHE A 180 4.76 -19.08 -6.25
C PHE A 180 5.55 -19.48 -4.99
N GLY A 181 6.15 -18.51 -4.29
CA GLY A 181 6.91 -18.71 -3.05
C GLY A 181 6.15 -18.42 -1.76
N PHE A 182 5.22 -17.46 -1.78
CA PHE A 182 4.67 -16.83 -0.57
C PHE A 182 3.14 -16.68 -0.59
N LEU A 183 2.41 -17.42 -1.43
CA LEU A 183 0.96 -17.57 -1.28
C LEU A 183 0.65 -18.23 0.09
N ALA A 184 -0.33 -17.68 0.79
CA ALA A 184 -0.70 -18.09 2.14
C ALA A 184 -2.23 -18.08 2.33
N GLY A 185 -2.73 -19.00 3.14
CA GLY A 185 -4.15 -19.12 3.45
C GLY A 185 -4.48 -20.50 4.04
N LYS A 186 -5.71 -20.67 4.53
CA LYS A 186 -6.16 -21.95 5.13
C LYS A 186 -6.14 -23.12 4.15
N ASP A 187 -6.45 -22.85 2.88
CA ASP A 187 -6.48 -23.85 1.82
C ASP A 187 -5.05 -24.29 1.44
N VAL A 188 -4.14 -23.32 1.29
CA VAL A 188 -2.71 -23.55 1.04
C VAL A 188 -2.07 -24.36 2.18
N GLN A 189 -2.28 -23.97 3.44
CA GLN A 189 -1.67 -24.66 4.59
C GLN A 189 -2.28 -26.06 4.87
N LYS A 190 -3.38 -26.40 4.21
CA LYS A 190 -4.07 -27.71 4.25
C LYS A 190 -3.63 -28.64 3.11
N HIS A 191 -3.39 -28.11 1.91
CA HIS A 191 -3.07 -28.88 0.70
C HIS A 191 -1.62 -28.76 0.22
N GLY A 192 -0.84 -27.86 0.82
CA GLY A 192 0.58 -27.63 0.59
C GLY A 192 1.19 -26.93 1.81
N ILE A 193 1.98 -25.88 1.57
CA ILE A 193 2.61 -25.09 2.62
C ILE A 193 2.72 -23.61 2.26
N ALA A 194 2.49 -22.73 3.23
CA ALA A 194 2.91 -21.33 3.15
C ALA A 194 4.46 -21.22 3.22
N ASN A 195 5.03 -20.07 2.90
CA ASN A 195 6.48 -19.81 2.96
C ASN A 195 7.34 -20.78 2.11
N ALA A 196 6.81 -21.31 1.01
CA ALA A 196 7.52 -22.26 0.14
C ALA A 196 8.91 -21.75 -0.32
N GLY A 197 9.07 -20.44 -0.52
CA GLY A 197 10.36 -19.80 -0.80
C GLY A 197 11.39 -19.86 0.35
N LEU A 198 10.96 -19.89 1.62
CA LEU A 198 11.89 -20.12 2.76
C LEU A 198 12.34 -21.58 2.84
N TYR A 199 11.49 -22.52 2.43
CA TYR A 199 11.84 -23.94 2.33
C TYR A 199 12.84 -24.20 1.19
N ASP A 200 12.72 -23.47 0.07
CA ASP A 200 13.69 -23.49 -1.03
C ASP A 200 15.09 -23.08 -0.54
N GLN A 201 15.18 -21.92 0.13
CA GLN A 201 16.40 -21.43 0.76
C GLN A 201 16.97 -22.45 1.78
N TYR A 202 16.13 -23.00 2.66
CA TYR A 202 16.55 -23.97 3.67
C TYR A 202 17.12 -25.24 3.03
N LEU A 203 16.49 -25.74 1.95
CA LEU A 203 16.99 -26.88 1.19
C LEU A 203 18.32 -26.58 0.49
N ALA A 204 18.51 -25.37 -0.05
CA ALA A 204 19.78 -24.94 -0.62
C ALA A 204 20.90 -24.89 0.43
N LEU A 205 20.61 -24.50 1.67
CA LEU A 205 21.57 -24.60 2.78
C LEU A 205 21.90 -26.07 3.12
N GLN A 206 20.93 -26.98 3.04
CA GLN A 206 21.19 -28.42 3.14
C GLN A 206 21.97 -28.99 1.95
N TRP A 207 21.92 -28.36 0.76
CA TRP A 207 22.78 -28.69 -0.37
C TRP A 207 24.22 -28.24 -0.11
N VAL A 208 24.43 -27.02 0.38
CA VAL A 208 25.77 -26.49 0.74
C VAL A 208 26.42 -27.42 1.76
N GLN A 209 25.72 -27.73 2.85
CA GLN A 209 26.15 -28.71 3.87
C GLN A 209 26.45 -30.12 3.33
N LYS A 210 25.94 -30.49 2.15
CA LYS A 210 26.16 -31.81 1.54
C LYS A 210 27.33 -31.85 0.56
N TYR A 211 27.54 -30.77 -0.18
CA TYR A 211 28.32 -30.79 -1.42
C TYR A 211 29.41 -29.72 -1.54
N ILE A 212 29.45 -28.69 -0.69
CA ILE A 212 30.34 -27.53 -0.93
C ILE A 212 31.83 -27.88 -0.86
N SER A 213 32.21 -28.96 -0.18
CA SER A 213 33.58 -29.50 -0.14
C SER A 213 34.08 -30.05 -1.47
N LEU A 214 33.18 -30.31 -2.43
CA LEU A 214 33.55 -30.63 -3.82
C LEU A 214 33.99 -29.41 -4.62
N PHE A 215 33.69 -28.21 -4.10
CA PHE A 215 34.06 -26.90 -4.65
C PHE A 215 35.15 -26.23 -3.78
N GLY A 216 35.80 -26.99 -2.90
CA GLY A 216 36.85 -26.50 -1.99
C GLY A 216 36.35 -25.76 -0.75
N GLY A 217 35.03 -25.75 -0.48
CA GLY A 217 34.43 -25.07 0.66
C GLY A 217 34.24 -25.95 1.91
N ASP A 218 34.37 -25.36 3.09
CA ASP A 218 34.21 -25.99 4.39
C ASP A 218 32.75 -25.85 4.90
N PRO A 219 31.98 -26.95 5.01
CA PRO A 219 30.61 -26.90 5.52
C PRO A 219 30.51 -26.50 7.01
N ASP A 220 31.56 -26.68 7.81
CA ASP A 220 31.59 -26.24 9.21
C ASP A 220 31.90 -24.73 9.34
N ARG A 221 32.21 -24.02 8.24
CA ARG A 221 32.47 -22.56 8.20
C ARG A 221 31.58 -21.79 7.21
N VAL A 222 30.29 -22.14 7.18
CA VAL A 222 29.29 -21.41 6.38
C VAL A 222 28.80 -20.13 7.09
N THR A 223 28.75 -19.04 6.32
CA THR A 223 28.10 -17.76 6.64
C THR A 223 27.02 -17.49 5.59
N ILE A 224 25.76 -17.32 6.01
CA ILE A 224 24.67 -16.94 5.10
C ILE A 224 24.54 -15.41 5.06
N GLY A 225 24.16 -14.82 3.92
CA GLY A 225 24.06 -13.39 3.74
C GLY A 225 22.92 -12.96 2.83
N GLY A 226 22.46 -11.72 2.96
CA GLY A 226 21.47 -11.14 2.05
C GLY A 226 21.20 -9.66 2.32
N GLU A 227 20.63 -9.01 1.32
CA GLU A 227 20.16 -7.61 1.32
C GLU A 227 18.63 -7.57 1.15
N SER A 228 17.95 -6.53 1.64
CA SER A 228 16.50 -6.36 1.51
C SER A 228 15.71 -7.61 1.98
N ALA A 229 14.87 -8.18 1.12
CA ALA A 229 14.15 -9.43 1.35
C ALA A 229 15.06 -10.66 1.50
N GLY A 230 16.29 -10.60 1.01
CA GLY A 230 17.36 -11.56 1.28
C GLY A 230 17.87 -11.43 2.71
N GLY A 231 18.11 -10.20 3.19
CA GLY A 231 18.42 -9.94 4.60
C GLY A 231 17.27 -10.33 5.53
N GLY A 232 16.03 -10.01 5.16
CA GLY A 232 14.82 -10.48 5.85
C GLY A 232 14.68 -12.01 5.82
N SER A 233 15.05 -12.65 4.71
CA SER A 233 15.14 -14.11 4.61
C SER A 233 16.19 -14.68 5.56
N VAL A 234 17.41 -14.12 5.63
CA VAL A 234 18.44 -14.53 6.60
C VAL A 234 17.94 -14.38 8.04
N MET A 235 17.21 -13.31 8.37
CA MET A 235 16.57 -13.15 9.68
C MET A 235 15.54 -14.26 9.96
N LEU A 236 14.76 -14.69 8.96
CA LEU A 236 13.77 -15.75 9.08
C LEU A 236 14.40 -17.16 9.09
N GLN A 237 15.51 -17.38 8.39
CA GLN A 237 16.35 -18.58 8.54
C GLN A 237 16.97 -18.64 9.94
N ALA A 238 17.44 -17.51 10.47
CA ALA A 238 17.92 -17.39 11.85
C ALA A 238 16.78 -17.68 12.86
N MET A 239 15.54 -17.30 12.55
CA MET A 239 14.38 -17.67 13.37
C MET A 239 13.85 -19.10 13.16
N ALA A 240 14.28 -19.81 12.12
CA ALA A 240 13.64 -21.05 11.66
C ALA A 240 13.50 -22.09 12.78
N TYR A 241 12.30 -22.69 12.84
CA TYR A 241 11.88 -23.67 13.83
C TYR A 241 11.98 -23.19 15.30
N GLY A 242 11.93 -21.87 15.51
CA GLY A 242 12.02 -21.27 16.85
C GLY A 242 13.44 -20.97 17.32
N GLY A 243 14.42 -20.98 16.41
CA GLY A 243 15.84 -20.76 16.70
C GLY A 243 16.50 -21.94 17.41
N THR A 244 16.12 -23.17 17.04
CA THR A 244 16.59 -24.42 17.67
C THR A 244 17.24 -25.42 16.70
N VAL A 245 17.52 -25.00 15.45
CA VAL A 245 18.43 -25.73 14.53
C VAL A 245 19.88 -25.56 14.97
N GLY A 246 20.19 -24.49 15.72
CA GLY A 246 21.55 -24.22 16.21
C GLY A 246 22.43 -23.71 15.08
N ASP A 247 23.62 -24.26 14.96
CA ASP A 247 24.65 -23.95 13.95
C ASP A 247 24.75 -25.01 12.83
N GLU A 248 23.87 -26.01 12.82
CA GLU A 248 23.96 -27.19 11.94
C GLU A 248 23.96 -26.93 10.42
N LEU A 249 23.58 -25.72 9.98
CA LEU A 249 23.60 -25.31 8.57
C LEU A 249 24.55 -24.13 8.29
N TYR A 250 24.85 -23.32 9.31
CA TYR A 250 25.71 -22.13 9.25
C TYR A 250 26.02 -21.61 10.66
N ASP A 251 27.21 -21.06 10.86
CA ASP A 251 27.59 -20.36 12.09
C ASP A 251 27.33 -18.85 11.97
N GLY A 252 27.58 -18.28 10.78
CA GLY A 252 27.50 -16.85 10.53
C GLY A 252 26.24 -16.40 9.80
N THR A 253 25.80 -15.18 10.10
CA THR A 253 24.77 -14.45 9.35
C THR A 253 25.22 -13.03 9.02
N PHE A 254 25.01 -12.61 7.77
CA PHE A 254 25.13 -11.24 7.29
C PHE A 254 23.74 -10.73 6.90
N LEU A 255 23.38 -9.52 7.35
CA LEU A 255 22.07 -8.93 7.08
C LEU A 255 22.21 -7.45 6.72
N ALA A 256 22.31 -7.14 5.43
CA ALA A 256 22.12 -5.77 4.95
C ALA A 256 20.62 -5.47 4.89
N SER A 257 20.21 -4.31 5.41
CA SER A 257 18.86 -3.74 5.30
C SER A 257 17.70 -4.76 5.37
N PRO A 258 17.56 -5.55 6.44
CA PRO A 258 16.67 -6.71 6.48
C PRO A 258 15.18 -6.33 6.41
N TYR A 259 14.58 -6.50 5.22
CA TYR A 259 13.20 -6.15 4.90
C TYR A 259 12.18 -7.01 5.67
N LEU A 260 11.57 -6.42 6.69
CA LEU A 260 10.46 -7.00 7.44
C LEU A 260 9.18 -6.16 7.26
N PRO A 261 8.34 -6.46 6.26
CA PRO A 261 7.00 -5.91 6.17
C PRO A 261 6.11 -6.45 7.32
N GLN A 262 4.87 -5.96 7.42
CA GLN A 262 3.97 -6.30 8.52
C GLN A 262 3.73 -7.82 8.64
N GLN A 263 4.19 -8.42 9.75
CA GLN A 263 4.13 -9.86 9.96
C GLN A 263 2.71 -10.35 10.33
N PHE A 264 1.98 -10.84 9.33
CA PHE A 264 0.70 -11.53 9.49
C PHE A 264 0.89 -13.02 9.82
N ASN A 265 -0.14 -13.64 10.42
CA ASN A 265 -0.34 -15.08 10.43
C ASN A 265 -0.80 -15.56 9.04
N TYR A 266 -0.50 -16.82 8.69
CA TYR A 266 -0.89 -17.39 7.39
C TYR A 266 -2.41 -17.37 7.12
N ASP A 267 -3.23 -17.25 8.16
CA ASP A 267 -4.69 -17.20 8.08
C ASP A 267 -5.32 -15.90 8.63
N ASP A 268 -4.52 -14.85 8.81
CA ASP A 268 -5.06 -13.52 9.07
C ASP A 268 -5.93 -13.04 7.87
N PRO A 269 -6.83 -12.05 8.07
CA PRO A 269 -7.72 -11.60 7.00
C PRO A 269 -7.01 -11.10 5.75
N LEU A 270 -5.84 -10.46 5.86
CA LEU A 270 -5.17 -9.86 4.70
C LEU A 270 -4.52 -10.91 3.77
N PRO A 271 -3.69 -11.87 4.23
CA PRO A 271 -3.25 -12.99 3.39
C PRO A 271 -4.42 -13.80 2.81
N THR A 272 -5.49 -14.00 3.59
CA THR A 272 -6.70 -14.69 3.11
C THR A 272 -7.35 -13.93 1.96
N THR A 273 -7.49 -12.60 2.03
CA THR A 273 -7.98 -11.77 0.93
C THR A 273 -7.05 -11.82 -0.29
N TYR A 274 -5.73 -11.84 -0.11
CA TYR A 274 -4.80 -11.99 -1.23
C TYR A 274 -4.86 -13.37 -1.88
N TYR A 275 -5.13 -14.45 -1.14
CA TYR A 275 -5.45 -15.76 -1.72
C TYR A 275 -6.75 -15.73 -2.52
N GLU A 276 -7.82 -15.13 -1.98
CA GLU A 276 -9.11 -15.02 -2.68
C GLU A 276 -9.00 -14.18 -3.97
N TYR A 277 -8.23 -13.08 -3.96
CA TYR A 277 -7.98 -12.27 -5.15
C TYR A 277 -7.07 -12.98 -6.15
N PHE A 278 -6.00 -13.65 -5.70
CA PHE A 278 -5.13 -14.45 -6.57
C PHE A 278 -5.91 -15.56 -7.27
N ALA A 279 -6.77 -16.27 -6.53
CA ALA A 279 -7.69 -17.25 -7.08
C ALA A 279 -8.75 -16.66 -8.02
N ALA A 280 -9.14 -15.39 -7.86
CA ALA A 280 -10.04 -14.73 -8.79
C ALA A 280 -9.34 -14.38 -10.12
N GLU A 281 -8.18 -13.73 -10.05
CA GLU A 281 -7.38 -13.32 -11.23
C GLU A 281 -6.83 -14.52 -12.00
N ALA A 282 -6.43 -15.61 -11.33
CA ALA A 282 -6.04 -16.86 -11.96
C ALA A 282 -7.22 -17.68 -12.54
N GLY A 283 -8.47 -17.18 -12.42
CA GLY A 283 -9.68 -17.82 -12.94
C GLY A 283 -10.32 -18.87 -12.03
N CYS A 284 -9.68 -19.26 -10.93
CA CYS A 284 -10.02 -20.42 -10.10
C CYS A 284 -11.11 -20.27 -9.02
N SER A 285 -11.50 -19.05 -8.64
CA SER A 285 -12.59 -18.87 -7.67
C SER A 285 -13.91 -19.48 -8.18
N GLY A 286 -14.66 -20.17 -7.32
CA GLY A 286 -16.01 -20.65 -7.65
C GLY A 286 -16.13 -21.87 -8.57
N SER A 287 -15.07 -22.67 -8.79
CA SER A 287 -15.26 -24.02 -9.33
C SER A 287 -16.19 -24.83 -8.40
N MET A 288 -17.16 -25.53 -8.97
CA MET A 288 -18.08 -26.41 -8.22
C MET A 288 -17.71 -27.89 -8.32
N THR A 289 -16.59 -28.21 -8.99
CA THR A 289 -16.16 -29.59 -9.30
C THR A 289 -14.76 -29.94 -8.81
N GLU A 290 -13.87 -28.96 -8.61
CA GLU A 290 -12.57 -29.13 -7.94
C GLU A 290 -12.40 -28.13 -6.79
N SER A 291 -11.36 -28.27 -5.96
CA SER A 291 -11.04 -27.22 -4.99
C SER A 291 -10.34 -26.03 -5.66
N VAL A 292 -10.37 -24.87 -5.00
CA VAL A 292 -9.67 -23.67 -5.49
C VAL A 292 -8.17 -23.93 -5.59
N PHE A 293 -7.60 -24.67 -4.63
CA PHE A 293 -6.21 -25.10 -4.66
C PHE A 293 -5.90 -26.04 -5.84
N ASP A 294 -6.76 -27.01 -6.15
CA ASP A 294 -6.55 -27.93 -7.28
C ASP A 294 -6.54 -27.18 -8.63
N CYS A 295 -7.46 -26.23 -8.81
CA CYS A 295 -7.47 -25.37 -10.00
C CYS A 295 -6.20 -24.51 -10.10
N LEU A 296 -5.75 -23.91 -8.98
CA LEU A 296 -4.49 -23.15 -8.95
C LEU A 296 -3.28 -24.04 -9.29
N VAL A 297 -3.28 -25.30 -8.84
CA VAL A 297 -2.26 -26.29 -9.18
C VAL A 297 -2.29 -26.65 -10.68
N ALA A 298 -3.45 -26.59 -11.34
CA ALA A 298 -3.64 -26.88 -12.76
C ALA A 298 -3.45 -25.68 -13.71
N ALA A 299 -3.46 -24.43 -13.22
CA ALA A 299 -3.46 -23.22 -14.04
C ALA A 299 -2.15 -22.98 -14.84
N ASP A 300 -2.20 -22.15 -15.88
CA ASP A 300 -1.00 -21.77 -16.66
C ASP A 300 -0.05 -20.88 -15.85
N THR A 301 1.27 -21.06 -16.06
CA THR A 301 2.32 -20.27 -15.39
C THR A 301 2.15 -18.77 -15.60
N ASN A 302 1.85 -18.33 -16.81
CA ASN A 302 1.68 -16.91 -17.13
C ASN A 302 0.38 -16.35 -16.51
N ALA A 303 -0.69 -17.17 -16.44
CA ALA A 303 -1.92 -16.78 -15.76
C ALA A 303 -1.67 -16.56 -14.25
N LEU A 304 -0.94 -17.47 -13.60
CA LEU A 304 -0.53 -17.34 -12.19
C LEU A 304 0.43 -16.15 -11.98
N GLN A 305 1.39 -15.92 -12.89
CA GLN A 305 2.34 -14.81 -12.80
C GLN A 305 1.64 -13.45 -12.99
N ASN A 306 0.73 -13.34 -13.96
CA ASN A 306 -0.11 -12.15 -14.14
C ASN A 306 -1.02 -11.92 -12.92
N ALA A 307 -1.65 -12.97 -12.37
CA ALA A 307 -2.43 -12.85 -11.13
C ALA A 307 -1.57 -12.37 -9.95
N SER A 308 -0.34 -12.88 -9.80
CA SER A 308 0.61 -12.44 -8.76
C SER A 308 0.97 -10.96 -8.91
N TYR A 309 1.15 -10.48 -10.14
CA TYR A 309 1.39 -9.05 -10.44
C TYR A 309 0.15 -8.20 -10.14
N THR A 310 -1.02 -8.56 -10.68
CA THR A 310 -2.28 -7.81 -10.52
C THR A 310 -2.67 -7.66 -9.04
N VAL A 311 -2.53 -8.70 -8.22
CA VAL A 311 -2.80 -8.56 -6.77
C VAL A 311 -1.77 -7.63 -6.12
N THR A 312 -0.48 -7.74 -6.47
CA THR A 312 0.60 -6.92 -5.91
C THR A 312 0.42 -5.43 -6.15
N VAL A 313 0.20 -5.00 -7.40
CA VAL A 313 0.07 -3.57 -7.76
C VAL A 313 -1.19 -2.89 -7.22
N ASN A 314 -2.13 -3.67 -6.68
CA ASN A 314 -3.33 -3.20 -5.98
C ASN A 314 -3.21 -3.26 -4.45
N THR A 315 -2.00 -3.49 -3.90
CA THR A 315 -1.75 -3.43 -2.45
C THR A 315 -1.34 -2.04 -1.97
N LYS A 316 -0.55 -1.92 -0.90
CA LYS A 316 -0.09 -0.63 -0.40
C LYS A 316 1.12 -0.15 -1.20
N TYR A 317 1.30 1.17 -1.28
CA TYR A 317 2.54 1.74 -1.80
C TYR A 317 3.74 1.23 -1.00
N GLY A 318 4.82 0.85 -1.69
CA GLY A 318 6.02 0.29 -1.06
C GLY A 318 5.92 -1.19 -0.63
N GLN A 319 4.86 -1.93 -1.00
CA GLN A 319 4.57 -3.24 -0.39
C GLN A 319 4.19 -4.32 -1.41
N TRP A 320 4.50 -5.56 -1.03
CA TRP A 320 4.26 -6.76 -1.83
C TRP A 320 3.10 -7.58 -1.22
N ALA A 321 2.23 -8.14 -2.08
CA ALA A 321 1.09 -8.95 -1.62
C ALA A 321 1.50 -10.27 -0.97
N PHE A 322 2.55 -10.89 -1.50
CA PHE A 322 2.99 -12.23 -1.12
C PHE A 322 4.37 -12.13 -0.47
N ALA A 323 4.38 -12.17 0.85
CA ALA A 323 5.56 -12.06 1.71
C ALA A 323 5.46 -13.11 2.84
N PRO A 324 6.56 -13.42 3.55
CA PRO A 324 6.56 -14.43 4.60
C PRO A 324 5.50 -14.23 5.69
N VAL A 325 4.84 -15.32 6.08
CA VAL A 325 3.79 -15.35 7.11
C VAL A 325 4.21 -16.18 8.33
N THR A 326 3.66 -15.87 9.50
CA THR A 326 3.74 -16.75 10.67
C THR A 326 2.86 -17.98 10.41
N ASP A 327 3.49 -19.12 10.15
CA ASP A 327 2.85 -20.38 9.71
C ASP A 327 2.70 -21.42 10.83
N GLY A 328 3.31 -21.16 12.00
CA GLY A 328 3.33 -22.06 13.15
C GLY A 328 4.28 -23.26 13.01
N LYS A 329 5.05 -23.35 11.91
CA LYS A 329 5.95 -24.47 11.58
C LYS A 329 7.40 -23.97 11.44
N PHE A 330 7.67 -23.22 10.38
CA PHE A 330 8.97 -22.63 10.07
C PHE A 330 9.12 -21.30 10.81
N VAL A 331 8.15 -20.40 10.60
CA VAL A 331 8.01 -19.12 11.30
C VAL A 331 6.99 -19.30 12.42
N GLN A 332 7.46 -19.77 13.57
CA GLN A 332 6.60 -20.17 14.69
C GLN A 332 6.01 -18.98 15.46
N GLN A 333 6.66 -17.82 15.43
CA GLN A 333 6.26 -16.60 16.14
C GLN A 333 6.65 -15.36 15.33
N ARG A 334 6.02 -14.21 15.64
CA ARG A 334 6.38 -12.91 15.05
C ARG A 334 7.83 -12.53 15.44
N PRO A 335 8.65 -11.96 14.54
CA PRO A 335 10.06 -11.65 14.81
C PRO A 335 10.29 -10.84 16.10
N SER A 336 9.52 -9.78 16.34
CA SER A 336 9.64 -8.96 17.56
C SER A 336 9.43 -9.74 18.86
N ALA A 337 8.68 -10.84 18.85
CA ALA A 337 8.47 -11.70 20.02
C ALA A 337 9.55 -12.80 20.18
N GLN A 338 10.11 -13.29 19.08
CA GLN A 338 11.13 -14.34 19.11
C GLN A 338 12.55 -13.78 19.30
N LEU A 339 12.89 -12.71 18.59
CA LEU A 339 14.21 -12.06 18.63
C LEU A 339 14.50 -11.43 19.99
N SER A 340 13.49 -10.83 20.63
CA SER A 340 13.59 -10.31 22.00
C SER A 340 13.82 -11.39 23.08
N ALA A 341 13.62 -12.67 22.75
CA ALA A 341 13.99 -13.82 23.59
C ALA A 341 15.37 -14.43 23.22
N GLY A 342 16.12 -13.79 22.33
CA GLY A 342 17.43 -14.26 21.82
C GLY A 342 17.34 -15.64 21.14
N LYS A 343 16.21 -15.97 20.50
CA LYS A 343 15.96 -17.29 19.91
C LYS A 343 16.30 -17.30 18.42
N VAL A 344 17.58 -17.51 18.12
CA VAL A 344 18.11 -17.61 16.76
C VAL A 344 19.05 -18.80 16.57
N ASN A 345 19.15 -19.27 15.33
CA ASN A 345 20.18 -20.16 14.78
C ASN A 345 21.47 -19.36 14.50
N GLY A 346 22.60 -20.04 14.24
CA GLY A 346 23.93 -19.44 14.13
C GLY A 346 24.48 -18.87 15.46
N ASN A 347 25.77 -18.53 15.51
CA ASN A 347 26.43 -17.93 16.69
C ASN A 347 27.09 -16.57 16.45
N ARG A 348 27.10 -16.07 15.21
CA ARG A 348 27.63 -14.74 14.88
C ARG A 348 26.79 -13.98 13.86
N GLY A 349 26.55 -12.69 14.11
CA GLY A 349 25.87 -11.78 13.19
C GLY A 349 26.69 -10.54 12.83
N LEU A 350 26.67 -10.15 11.56
CA LEU A 350 27.10 -8.83 11.06
C LEU A 350 25.90 -8.19 10.36
N ILE A 351 25.44 -7.04 10.84
CA ILE A 351 24.13 -6.48 10.48
C ILE A 351 24.27 -5.02 10.07
N GLY A 352 23.60 -4.63 8.98
CA GLY A 352 23.59 -3.28 8.45
C GLY A 352 22.18 -2.71 8.27
N ASN A 353 22.14 -1.39 8.13
CA ASN A 353 21.09 -0.66 7.45
C ASN A 353 21.71 0.60 6.85
N ASN A 354 21.03 1.17 5.86
CA ASN A 354 21.43 2.42 5.21
C ASN A 354 20.69 3.59 5.89
N ALA A 355 21.17 4.82 5.75
CA ALA A 355 20.61 5.96 6.49
C ALA A 355 19.23 6.45 5.99
N ASN A 356 18.86 6.19 4.73
CA ASN A 356 17.61 6.67 4.09
C ASN A 356 16.80 5.54 3.39
N GLU A 357 16.69 4.37 4.03
CA GLU A 357 15.98 3.18 3.52
C GLU A 357 14.59 3.48 2.91
N GLY A 358 13.75 4.24 3.61
CA GLY A 358 12.32 4.36 3.35
C GLY A 358 11.90 5.19 2.14
N LEU A 359 12.83 5.80 1.39
CA LEU A 359 12.52 6.72 0.28
C LEU A 359 11.66 6.05 -0.81
N ALA A 360 12.13 4.94 -1.38
CA ALA A 360 11.46 4.20 -2.45
C ALA A 360 10.13 3.54 -2.01
N PHE A 361 9.88 3.47 -0.69
CA PHE A 361 8.73 2.78 -0.11
C PHE A 361 7.67 3.75 0.45
N THR A 362 7.96 5.04 0.48
CA THR A 362 7.09 6.08 1.04
C THR A 362 6.52 6.94 -0.09
N PRO A 363 5.20 7.25 -0.11
CA PRO A 363 4.64 8.21 -1.04
C PRO A 363 5.31 9.59 -0.89
N GLN A 364 5.89 10.12 -1.97
CA GLN A 364 6.58 11.40 -1.96
C GLN A 364 5.64 12.61 -2.13
N ASN A 365 4.59 12.64 -1.32
CA ASN A 365 3.57 13.70 -1.29
C ASN A 365 3.04 14.03 0.13
N VAL A 366 3.78 13.68 1.19
CA VAL A 366 3.41 13.93 2.59
C VAL A 366 3.97 15.29 3.03
N THR A 367 3.15 16.33 3.01
CA THR A 367 3.59 17.73 3.22
C THR A 367 3.11 18.36 4.53
N THR A 368 1.99 17.89 5.08
CA THR A 368 1.32 18.37 6.29
C THR A 368 1.38 17.37 7.44
N GLU A 369 1.06 17.80 8.67
CA GLU A 369 0.98 16.85 9.80
C GLU A 369 -0.24 15.93 9.65
N GLU A 370 -1.33 16.45 9.09
CA GLU A 370 -2.54 15.72 8.74
C GLU A 370 -2.24 14.58 7.74
N GLU A 371 -1.51 14.85 6.65
CA GLU A 371 -1.06 13.82 5.70
C GLU A 371 -0.11 12.80 6.36
N PHE A 372 0.77 13.22 7.27
CA PHE A 372 1.62 12.29 8.02
C PHE A 372 0.78 11.40 8.96
N VAL A 373 -0.25 11.94 9.62
CA VAL A 373 -1.19 11.15 10.43
C VAL A 373 -2.00 10.17 9.57
N GLU A 374 -2.44 10.58 8.37
CA GLU A 374 -3.09 9.67 7.41
C GLU A 374 -2.12 8.56 6.96
N PHE A 375 -0.84 8.85 6.72
CA PHE A 375 0.19 7.85 6.43
C PHE A 375 0.45 6.90 7.61
N VAL A 376 0.54 7.40 8.85
CA VAL A 376 0.63 6.58 10.07
C VAL A 376 -0.57 5.62 10.18
N GLN A 377 -1.79 6.11 9.93
CA GLN A 377 -3.01 5.29 9.95
C GLN A 377 -3.09 4.30 8.77
N TYR A 378 -2.53 4.66 7.61
CA TYR A 378 -2.46 3.81 6.42
C TYR A 378 -1.49 2.63 6.62
N LEU A 379 -0.30 2.88 7.19
CA LEU A 379 0.63 1.82 7.58
C LEU A 379 0.04 0.97 8.70
N MET A 380 -0.41 1.60 9.80
CA MET A 380 -0.78 0.94 11.05
C MET A 380 -2.24 1.24 11.47
N PRO A 381 -3.26 0.73 10.75
CA PRO A 381 -4.68 1.06 10.97
C PRO A 381 -5.28 0.53 12.29
N GLY A 382 -4.48 -0.14 13.13
CA GLY A 382 -4.86 -0.59 14.46
C GLY A 382 -4.44 0.35 15.60
N LEU A 383 -3.70 1.42 15.33
CA LEU A 383 -3.33 2.41 16.35
C LEU A 383 -4.53 3.27 16.76
N ASN A 384 -4.61 3.60 18.04
CA ASN A 384 -5.55 4.59 18.56
C ASN A 384 -4.92 5.99 18.66
N ASP A 385 -5.75 7.01 18.84
CA ASP A 385 -5.34 8.43 18.87
C ASP A 385 -4.17 8.71 19.83
N HIS A 386 -4.13 8.08 21.01
CA HIS A 386 -3.02 8.25 21.96
C HIS A 386 -1.70 7.70 21.39
N GLN A 387 -1.74 6.53 20.73
CA GLN A 387 -0.56 5.95 20.10
C GLN A 387 -0.09 6.79 18.90
N ILE A 388 -1.02 7.38 18.14
CA ILE A 388 -0.69 8.32 17.06
C ILE A 388 -0.02 9.58 17.64
N GLN A 389 -0.52 10.12 18.75
CA GLN A 389 0.14 11.24 19.45
C GLN A 389 1.53 10.86 20.00
N GLN A 390 1.77 9.60 20.39
CA GLN A 390 3.11 9.12 20.72
C GLN A 390 4.03 9.10 19.49
N VAL A 391 3.58 8.57 18.34
CA VAL A 391 4.36 8.61 17.08
C VAL A 391 4.68 10.06 16.68
N LEU A 392 3.72 10.98 16.80
CA LEU A 392 3.95 12.41 16.54
C LEU A 392 5.00 13.03 17.47
N ALA A 393 5.04 12.61 18.73
CA ALA A 393 5.99 13.11 19.74
C ALA A 393 7.42 12.56 19.55
N GLU A 394 7.58 11.29 19.19
CA GLU A 394 8.90 10.69 18.91
C GLU A 394 9.53 11.32 17.65
N TYR A 395 8.77 11.47 16.57
CA TYR A 395 9.22 12.14 15.33
C TYR A 395 8.92 13.65 15.31
N ALA A 396 9.05 14.37 16.44
CA ALA A 396 8.67 15.79 16.51
C ALA A 396 9.51 16.71 15.59
N LEU A 397 8.85 17.64 14.90
CA LEU A 397 9.51 18.65 14.05
C LEU A 397 9.87 19.92 14.85
N PRO A 398 10.96 20.63 14.50
CA PRO A 398 11.29 21.93 15.10
C PRO A 398 10.32 23.03 14.63
N ALA A 399 10.19 24.10 15.42
CA ALA A 399 9.32 25.24 15.12
C ALA A 399 9.72 26.04 13.85
N SER A 400 10.92 25.80 13.31
CA SER A 400 11.39 26.33 12.04
C SER A 400 12.20 25.26 11.30
N LEU A 401 11.77 24.89 10.10
CA LEU A 401 12.54 24.01 9.21
C LEU A 401 13.63 24.82 8.47
N PRO A 402 14.77 24.20 8.12
CA PRO A 402 15.82 24.87 7.35
C PRO A 402 15.36 25.18 5.90
N THR A 403 15.93 26.23 5.32
CA THR A 403 15.44 26.87 4.08
C THR A 403 16.23 26.51 2.81
N VAL A 404 17.24 25.65 2.91
CA VAL A 404 18.08 25.19 1.78
C VAL A 404 18.21 23.67 1.86
N GLY A 405 18.17 23.00 0.71
CA GLY A 405 17.93 21.57 0.64
C GLY A 405 19.15 20.66 0.67
N PHE A 406 18.87 19.40 1.00
CA PHE A 406 19.51 18.21 0.43
C PHE A 406 20.94 17.87 0.84
N ALA A 407 21.41 18.39 1.98
CA ALA A 407 22.35 17.70 2.85
C ALA A 407 22.25 18.25 4.28
N THR A 408 22.52 17.42 5.29
CA THR A 408 23.12 17.96 6.52
C THR A 408 24.62 17.98 6.29
N ASP A 409 25.24 19.16 6.30
CA ASP A 409 26.69 19.32 6.14
C ASP A 409 27.52 18.89 7.37
N GLY A 410 26.86 18.42 8.43
CA GLY A 410 27.45 18.13 9.74
C GLY A 410 27.82 19.37 10.56
N LEU A 411 27.68 20.57 9.98
CA LEU A 411 28.03 21.85 10.60
C LEU A 411 26.79 22.58 11.14
N ASN A 412 25.66 22.44 10.45
CA ASN A 412 24.37 22.98 10.89
C ASN A 412 23.76 22.11 12.01
N ALA A 413 24.12 22.41 13.26
CA ALA A 413 23.60 21.76 14.46
C ALA A 413 22.07 21.82 14.65
N ASN A 414 21.34 22.59 13.83
CA ASN A 414 19.87 22.65 13.84
C ASN A 414 19.21 21.76 12.76
N ALA A 415 19.99 21.06 11.93
CA ALA A 415 19.49 20.05 11.00
C ALA A 415 19.72 18.65 11.55
N THR A 416 18.71 17.77 11.52
CA THR A 416 18.85 16.37 11.90
C THR A 416 18.16 15.46 10.89
N ALA A 417 18.63 14.21 10.78
CA ALA A 417 18.07 13.19 9.88
C ALA A 417 16.55 12.99 10.07
N VAL A 418 16.02 13.26 11.27
CA VAL A 418 14.58 13.15 11.62
C VAL A 418 13.69 13.98 10.68
N PHE A 419 14.19 15.12 10.18
CA PHE A 419 13.42 16.06 9.36
C PHE A 419 14.19 16.72 8.20
N VAL A 420 15.41 16.26 7.89
CA VAL A 420 16.20 16.68 6.71
C VAL A 420 17.00 15.48 6.17
N SER A 421 16.97 15.27 4.86
CA SER A 421 17.85 14.34 4.12
C SER A 421 18.26 14.93 2.77
N PRO A 422 19.06 14.22 1.95
CA PRO A 422 19.27 14.55 0.54
C PRO A 422 18.00 14.59 -0.33
N PHE A 423 16.85 14.11 0.16
CA PHE A 423 15.64 13.96 -0.66
C PHE A 423 14.43 14.74 -0.13
N ALA A 424 14.37 15.02 1.17
CA ALA A 424 13.18 15.57 1.80
C ALA A 424 13.48 16.46 3.01
N VAL A 425 12.51 17.32 3.35
CA VAL A 425 12.48 18.12 4.58
C VAL A 425 11.10 18.05 5.25
N GLY A 426 11.06 18.22 6.57
CA GLY A 426 9.82 18.25 7.34
C GLY A 426 9.03 16.93 7.28
N GLN A 427 7.73 17.02 6.98
CA GLN A 427 6.80 15.89 7.05
C GLN A 427 7.13 14.75 6.06
N GLN A 428 7.72 15.06 4.90
CA GLN A 428 8.11 14.02 3.95
C GLN A 428 9.28 13.19 4.48
N GLN A 429 10.31 13.82 5.07
CA GLN A 429 11.41 13.07 5.67
C GLN A 429 10.94 12.32 6.92
N ARG A 430 10.01 12.90 7.69
CA ARG A 430 9.33 12.24 8.80
C ARG A 430 8.64 10.94 8.36
N ALA A 431 7.95 10.95 7.22
CA ALA A 431 7.32 9.78 6.62
C ALA A 431 8.36 8.75 6.13
N ASN A 432 9.40 9.21 5.42
CA ASN A 432 10.49 8.35 4.95
C ASN A 432 11.15 7.61 6.14
N ASN A 433 11.49 8.33 7.22
CA ASN A 433 12.08 7.77 8.44
C ASN A 433 11.16 6.78 9.16
N LEU A 434 9.87 7.09 9.28
CA LEU A 434 8.89 6.18 9.88
C LEU A 434 8.86 4.84 9.13
N TYR A 435 8.93 4.85 7.80
CA TYR A 435 9.01 3.62 7.01
C TYR A 435 10.37 2.92 7.20
N SER A 436 11.50 3.66 7.14
CA SER A 436 12.85 3.14 7.39
C SER A 436 12.89 2.33 8.68
N GLU A 437 12.40 2.91 9.78
CA GLU A 437 12.45 2.31 11.10
C GLU A 437 11.52 1.11 11.24
N LEU A 438 10.26 1.22 10.79
CA LEU A 438 9.28 0.14 10.90
C LEU A 438 9.64 -1.12 10.09
N THR A 439 10.47 -1.01 9.04
CA THR A 439 10.64 -2.08 8.04
C THR A 439 12.09 -2.54 7.82
N PHE A 440 13.10 -1.73 8.14
CA PHE A 440 14.52 -2.05 7.89
C PHE A 440 15.42 -1.82 9.12
N VAL A 441 15.35 -0.64 9.74
CA VAL A 441 16.25 -0.30 10.85
C VAL A 441 15.86 -1.09 12.11
N CYS A 442 14.58 -1.13 12.50
CA CYS A 442 14.23 -1.85 13.72
C CYS A 442 14.32 -3.38 13.59
N SER A 443 14.15 -3.95 12.40
CA SER A 443 14.48 -5.36 12.15
C SER A 443 15.98 -5.63 12.34
N ALA A 444 16.85 -4.78 11.78
CA ALA A 444 18.31 -4.84 11.99
C ALA A 444 18.70 -4.75 13.48
N TYR A 445 18.05 -3.88 14.25
CA TYR A 445 18.28 -3.77 15.69
C TYR A 445 17.80 -5.00 16.48
N TRP A 446 16.62 -5.55 16.14
CA TRP A 446 16.09 -6.73 16.84
C TRP A 446 16.98 -7.97 16.65
N ILE A 447 17.52 -8.19 15.45
CA ILE A 447 18.43 -9.32 15.20
C ILE A 447 19.81 -9.09 15.85
N ALA A 448 20.32 -7.86 15.86
CA ALA A 448 21.59 -7.53 16.51
C ALA A 448 21.53 -7.73 18.04
N ASP A 449 20.43 -7.32 18.67
CA ASP A 449 20.14 -7.62 20.08
C ASP A 449 19.93 -9.12 20.32
N ALA A 450 19.24 -9.84 19.43
CA ALA A 450 18.96 -11.28 19.58
C ALA A 450 20.23 -12.13 19.68
N TYR A 451 21.28 -11.79 18.90
CA TYR A 451 22.61 -12.37 19.07
C TYR A 451 23.27 -11.88 20.36
N GLY A 452 23.33 -10.56 20.58
CA GLY A 452 23.99 -9.96 21.76
C GLY A 452 23.42 -10.38 23.12
N LEU A 453 22.18 -10.87 23.18
CA LEU A 453 21.51 -11.35 24.40
C LEU A 453 22.10 -12.63 25.02
N LYS A 454 22.79 -13.49 24.24
CA LYS A 454 23.21 -14.84 24.69
C LYS A 454 24.71 -15.10 24.58
N SER A 455 25.53 -14.06 24.73
CA SER A 455 26.99 -14.13 24.60
C SER A 455 27.51 -14.64 23.24
N ARG A 456 26.63 -14.65 22.23
CA ARG A 456 26.98 -14.81 20.82
C ARG A 456 27.57 -13.51 20.29
N LYS A 457 28.37 -13.59 19.22
CA LYS A 457 28.96 -12.41 18.59
C LYS A 457 27.90 -11.66 17.79
N SER A 458 27.89 -10.34 17.91
CA SER A 458 26.99 -9.48 17.14
C SER A 458 27.75 -8.21 16.78
N TYR A 459 27.67 -7.77 15.53
CA TYR A 459 28.32 -6.55 15.05
C TYR A 459 27.33 -5.79 14.19
N LYS A 460 27.20 -4.48 14.40
CA LYS A 460 26.30 -3.65 13.61
C LYS A 460 27.07 -2.54 12.90
N TYR A 461 26.71 -2.25 11.64
CA TYR A 461 27.08 -1.04 10.92
C TYR A 461 25.84 -0.20 10.55
N GLU A 462 26.12 1.02 10.12
CA GLU A 462 25.20 1.95 9.48
C GLU A 462 25.94 2.55 8.29
N PHE A 463 25.35 2.45 7.10
CA PHE A 463 25.89 3.03 5.88
C PHE A 463 25.33 4.46 5.74
N SER A 464 26.25 5.42 5.73
CA SER A 464 25.97 6.84 5.98
C SER A 464 26.68 7.76 4.98
N LEU A 465 26.95 7.28 3.76
CA LEU A 465 27.32 8.13 2.64
C LEU A 465 26.21 9.14 2.32
N ILE A 466 26.54 10.20 1.58
CA ILE A 466 25.52 11.06 0.98
C ILE A 466 24.60 10.18 0.12
N ASN A 467 23.30 10.41 0.25
CA ASN A 467 22.18 9.55 -0.19
C ASN A 467 21.92 8.42 0.81
N SER A 468 22.62 7.29 0.72
CA SER A 468 22.37 6.09 1.54
C SER A 468 20.93 5.58 1.46
N CYS A 469 20.36 5.49 0.26
CA CYS A 469 19.10 4.80 0.05
C CYS A 469 19.25 3.27 0.21
N HIS A 470 18.11 2.59 0.17
CA HIS A 470 18.04 1.13 0.19
C HIS A 470 18.89 0.49 -0.92
N GLY A 471 19.72 -0.49 -0.59
CA GLY A 471 20.61 -1.20 -1.53
C GLY A 471 21.88 -0.46 -1.96
N GLU A 472 22.06 0.84 -1.65
CA GLU A 472 23.26 1.61 -2.05
C GLU A 472 24.57 1.15 -1.39
N ASP A 473 24.52 0.27 -0.38
CA ASP A 473 25.70 -0.35 0.23
C ASP A 473 26.20 -1.58 -0.56
N MET A 474 25.38 -2.20 -1.41
CA MET A 474 25.74 -3.35 -2.25
C MET A 474 27.04 -3.18 -3.06
N PRO A 475 27.32 -2.03 -3.71
CA PRO A 475 28.56 -1.86 -4.45
C PRO A 475 29.82 -1.82 -3.56
N GLY A 476 29.66 -1.66 -2.25
CA GLY A 476 30.76 -1.79 -1.28
C GLY A 476 31.25 -3.22 -1.06
N TYR A 477 30.44 -4.23 -1.42
CA TYR A 477 30.78 -5.65 -1.30
C TYR A 477 30.66 -6.47 -2.60
N PHE A 478 29.92 -6.00 -3.61
CA PHE A 478 29.92 -6.57 -4.98
C PHE A 478 30.76 -5.77 -5.99
N GLY A 479 31.32 -4.63 -5.61
CA GLY A 479 32.11 -3.77 -6.51
C GLY A 479 31.23 -3.01 -7.50
N ASN A 480 31.83 -2.58 -8.62
CA ASN A 480 31.19 -1.72 -9.64
C ASN A 480 30.60 -0.41 -9.08
N ALA A 481 31.16 0.13 -7.99
CA ALA A 481 30.57 1.26 -7.30
C ALA A 481 30.58 2.57 -8.13
N PRO A 482 29.58 3.44 -7.92
CA PRO A 482 29.53 4.75 -8.58
C PRO A 482 30.70 5.64 -8.17
N ASN A 483 30.94 6.71 -8.95
CA ASN A 483 31.95 7.73 -8.62
C ASN A 483 31.68 8.51 -7.32
N THR A 484 30.51 8.30 -6.70
CA THR A 484 30.16 8.73 -5.33
C THR A 484 30.66 7.76 -4.24
N MET A 485 31.39 6.69 -4.55
CA MET A 485 31.97 5.76 -3.57
C MET A 485 33.43 5.43 -3.91
N SER A 486 34.37 6.02 -3.16
CA SER A 486 35.81 5.87 -3.44
C SER A 486 36.31 4.43 -3.40
N GLN A 487 37.37 4.12 -4.16
CA GLN A 487 37.99 2.80 -4.12
C GLN A 487 38.51 2.41 -2.72
N PRO A 488 39.17 3.31 -1.94
CA PRO A 488 39.55 3.00 -0.56
C PRO A 488 38.34 2.75 0.36
N PHE A 489 37.18 3.37 0.11
CA PHE A 489 35.94 3.04 0.82
C PHE A 489 35.47 1.61 0.50
N GLN A 490 35.40 1.24 -0.79
CA GLN A 490 35.04 -0.13 -1.23
C GLN A 490 35.98 -1.18 -0.61
N HIS A 491 37.29 -0.98 -0.71
CA HIS A 491 38.29 -1.90 -0.15
C HIS A 491 38.19 -1.97 1.38
N SER A 492 37.86 -0.86 2.07
CA SER A 492 37.64 -0.83 3.52
C SER A 492 36.36 -1.56 3.95
N PHE A 493 35.30 -1.48 3.15
CA PHE A 493 34.04 -2.21 3.39
C PHE A 493 34.27 -3.71 3.23
N LEU A 494 34.77 -4.14 2.07
CA LEU A 494 35.03 -5.56 1.79
C LEU A 494 36.01 -6.17 2.80
N SER A 495 37.02 -5.44 3.28
CA SER A 495 38.00 -5.95 4.24
C SER A 495 37.40 -6.37 5.60
N PHE A 496 36.41 -5.64 6.13
CA PHE A 496 35.74 -6.07 7.37
C PHE A 496 34.74 -7.20 7.13
N PHE A 497 34.17 -7.26 5.93
CA PHE A 497 33.23 -8.29 5.50
C PHE A 497 33.93 -9.65 5.27
N ASP A 498 35.06 -9.65 4.55
CA ASP A 498 36.02 -10.77 4.44
C ASP A 498 36.39 -11.28 5.84
N SER A 499 36.93 -10.41 6.70
CA SER A 499 37.27 -10.73 8.08
C SER A 499 36.11 -11.37 8.87
N PHE A 500 34.85 -10.97 8.63
CA PHE A 500 33.69 -11.58 9.27
C PHE A 500 33.35 -12.98 8.72
N ILE A 501 33.43 -13.17 7.39
CA ILE A 501 33.24 -14.49 6.76
C ILE A 501 34.33 -15.45 7.25
N THR A 502 35.60 -15.05 7.20
CA THR A 502 36.74 -15.95 7.35
C THR A 502 37.19 -16.16 8.81
N HIS A 503 37.09 -15.12 9.66
CA HIS A 503 37.49 -15.16 11.07
C HIS A 503 36.34 -14.98 12.07
N GLY A 504 35.12 -14.72 11.59
CA GLY A 504 33.95 -14.52 12.45
C GLY A 504 34.03 -13.28 13.33
N THR A 505 34.70 -12.22 12.87
CA THR A 505 34.75 -10.90 13.51
C THR A 505 35.14 -9.86 12.46
N PRO A 506 34.51 -8.68 12.36
CA PRO A 506 34.88 -7.61 11.42
C PRO A 506 36.08 -6.78 11.90
N SER A 507 36.95 -7.38 12.72
CA SER A 507 38.01 -6.70 13.48
C SER A 507 39.40 -7.31 13.28
N ASN A 508 39.54 -8.36 12.45
CA ASN A 508 40.83 -9.01 12.25
C ASN A 508 41.60 -8.34 11.10
N THR A 509 42.46 -7.38 11.45
CA THR A 509 43.26 -6.58 10.51
C THR A 509 44.21 -7.39 9.63
N THR A 510 44.49 -8.67 9.94
CA THR A 510 45.28 -9.53 9.04
C THR A 510 44.55 -9.88 7.75
N SER A 511 43.26 -9.54 7.63
CA SER A 511 42.40 -9.75 6.46
C SER A 511 42.19 -8.47 5.64
N TYR A 512 42.91 -7.38 5.92
CA TYR A 512 42.69 -6.07 5.27
C TYR A 512 43.76 -5.79 4.21
N THR A 513 43.36 -5.26 3.05
CA THR A 513 44.29 -4.96 1.95
C THR A 513 45.17 -3.75 2.27
N ILE A 514 46.27 -3.58 1.53
CA ILE A 514 47.17 -2.42 1.66
C ILE A 514 46.49 -1.08 1.34
N ASP A 515 45.36 -1.11 0.62
CA ASP A 515 44.60 0.08 0.21
C ASP A 515 43.62 0.57 1.29
N VAL A 516 43.45 -0.18 2.39
CA VAL A 516 42.67 0.26 3.55
C VAL A 516 43.49 1.31 4.32
N PRO A 517 43.01 2.56 4.48
CA PRO A 517 43.75 3.58 5.21
C PRO A 517 44.03 3.17 6.66
N ALA A 518 45.21 3.51 7.19
CA ALA A 518 45.71 2.96 8.45
C ALA A 518 44.85 3.34 9.68
N ASP A 519 44.20 4.51 9.64
CA ASP A 519 43.22 4.99 10.60
C ASP A 519 41.89 4.22 10.51
N ILE A 520 41.41 3.95 9.29
CA ILE A 520 40.24 3.08 9.05
C ILE A 520 40.51 1.65 9.53
N ALA A 521 41.68 1.10 9.22
CA ALA A 521 42.12 -0.20 9.72
C ALA A 521 42.18 -0.22 11.26
N GLN A 522 42.66 0.86 11.91
CA GLN A 522 42.67 0.99 13.37
C GLN A 522 41.25 1.10 13.97
N VAL A 523 40.33 1.80 13.30
CA VAL A 523 38.91 1.88 13.71
C VAL A 523 38.26 0.50 13.66
N LEU A 524 38.40 -0.21 12.53
CA LEU A 524 37.85 -1.56 12.34
C LEU A 524 38.48 -2.57 13.32
N ALA A 525 39.79 -2.48 13.59
CA ALA A 525 40.48 -3.30 14.60
C ALA A 525 39.83 -3.25 15.99
N TYR A 526 39.16 -2.14 16.32
CA TYR A 526 38.47 -1.93 17.58
C TYR A 526 36.94 -1.83 17.39
N TRP A 527 36.37 -2.66 16.53
CA TRP A 527 34.92 -2.91 16.48
C TRP A 527 34.52 -3.89 17.58
N PRO A 528 33.90 -3.44 18.70
CA PRO A 528 33.46 -4.33 19.76
C PRO A 528 32.19 -5.10 19.34
N SER A 529 31.91 -6.22 20.01
CA SER A 529 30.62 -6.89 19.86
C SER A 529 29.50 -6.00 20.42
N TRP A 530 28.47 -5.77 19.62
CA TRP A 530 27.17 -5.24 20.00
C TRP A 530 26.56 -6.09 21.12
N THR A 531 25.97 -5.42 22.11
CA THR A 531 25.07 -6.03 23.10
C THR A 531 23.94 -5.04 23.43
N PRO A 532 22.78 -5.49 23.93
CA PRO A 532 21.69 -4.59 24.35
C PRO A 532 22.09 -3.54 25.40
N ASN A 533 23.17 -3.79 26.17
CA ASN A 533 23.71 -2.86 27.16
C ASN A 533 24.84 -1.95 26.62
N ASN A 534 25.41 -2.29 25.45
CA ASN A 534 26.51 -1.58 24.80
C ASN A 534 26.34 -1.67 23.28
N ARG A 535 25.44 -0.84 22.75
CA ARG A 535 25.04 -0.76 21.35
C ARG A 535 26.05 0.07 20.53
N VAL A 536 27.26 -0.47 20.33
CA VAL A 536 28.27 0.18 19.49
C VAL A 536 28.15 -0.32 18.05
N GLN A 537 28.01 0.61 17.11
CA GLN A 537 28.02 0.34 15.66
C GLN A 537 29.12 1.11 14.93
N ALA A 538 29.57 0.57 13.79
CA ALA A 538 30.41 1.29 12.85
C ALA A 538 29.55 2.17 11.94
N ASN A 539 29.83 3.47 11.88
CA ASN A 539 29.24 4.39 10.91
C ASN A 539 30.19 4.50 9.71
N LEU A 540 29.74 4.04 8.54
CA LEU A 540 30.51 4.02 7.30
C LEU A 540 30.21 5.30 6.50
N ASN A 541 31.13 6.26 6.53
CA ASN A 541 31.03 7.54 5.81
C ASN A 541 32.30 7.79 4.97
N GLN A 542 32.32 8.87 4.19
CA GLN A 542 33.50 9.43 3.54
C GLN A 542 33.45 10.97 3.54
N THR A 543 34.58 11.61 3.24
CA THR A 543 34.72 13.06 3.11
C THR A 543 35.53 13.42 1.86
N GLY A 544 35.68 14.72 1.56
CA GLY A 544 36.45 15.20 0.42
C GLY A 544 35.69 15.13 -0.90
N GLY A 545 36.41 14.81 -1.98
CA GLY A 545 35.88 14.74 -3.34
C GLY A 545 35.62 16.09 -3.99
N THR A 546 35.16 16.04 -5.24
CA THR A 546 34.72 17.19 -6.02
C THR A 546 33.20 17.33 -5.92
N HIS A 547 32.72 18.50 -5.48
CA HIS A 547 31.28 18.78 -5.40
C HIS A 547 30.64 18.75 -6.81
N THR A 548 29.54 18.02 -6.93
CA THR A 548 28.71 17.94 -8.14
C THR A 548 27.22 18.04 -7.80
N THR A 549 26.42 18.40 -8.80
CA THR A 549 24.96 18.47 -8.69
C THR A 549 24.36 17.61 -9.80
N GLY A 550 23.50 16.67 -9.45
CA GLY A 550 22.94 15.69 -10.39
C GLY A 550 21.77 14.93 -9.79
N THR A 551 21.24 13.94 -10.51
CA THR A 551 20.27 12.98 -9.97
C THR A 551 21.01 11.71 -9.57
N ASP A 552 20.60 11.05 -8.48
CA ASP A 552 21.12 9.70 -8.22
C ASP A 552 20.63 8.73 -9.31
N SER A 553 21.43 7.69 -9.59
CA SER A 553 21.07 6.56 -10.42
C SER A 553 20.12 5.57 -9.75
N TYR A 554 20.13 5.51 -8.42
CA TYR A 554 19.34 4.58 -7.59
C TYR A 554 18.03 5.21 -7.05
N ASP A 555 17.90 6.54 -7.12
CA ASP A 555 16.66 7.24 -6.74
C ASP A 555 15.57 7.08 -7.83
N PRO A 556 14.43 6.39 -7.54
CA PRO A 556 13.36 6.21 -8.52
C PRO A 556 12.63 7.51 -8.87
N TYR A 557 12.74 8.56 -8.06
CA TYR A 557 12.09 9.86 -8.26
C TYR A 557 12.98 10.89 -8.98
N LYS A 558 14.28 10.65 -9.05
CA LYS A 558 15.30 11.47 -9.75
C LYS A 558 15.35 12.91 -9.23
N TYR A 559 15.37 13.07 -7.91
CA TYR A 559 15.66 14.33 -7.23
C TYR A 559 17.04 14.86 -7.64
N VAL A 560 17.13 16.18 -7.82
CA VAL A 560 18.41 16.85 -8.08
C VAL A 560 19.07 17.19 -6.75
N ILE A 561 20.17 16.51 -6.47
CA ILE A 561 20.90 16.49 -5.21
C ILE A 561 22.30 17.09 -5.39
N ASN A 562 22.89 17.55 -4.27
CA ASN A 562 24.30 17.93 -4.20
C ASN A 562 25.08 16.79 -3.54
N THR A 563 26.13 16.31 -4.19
CA THR A 563 26.96 15.21 -3.71
C THR A 563 28.43 15.44 -4.07
N TYR A 564 29.31 14.56 -3.62
CA TYR A 564 30.74 14.62 -3.89
C TYR A 564 31.18 13.36 -4.63
N VAL A 565 31.98 13.55 -5.66
CA VAL A 565 32.49 12.47 -6.52
C VAL A 565 34.01 12.50 -6.60
N ASP A 566 34.63 11.37 -6.93
CA ASP A 566 36.07 11.33 -7.20
C ASP A 566 36.46 12.21 -8.41
N PRO A 567 37.69 12.75 -8.45
CA PRO A 567 38.80 12.45 -7.56
C PRO A 567 38.77 13.21 -6.22
N GLY A 568 39.29 12.54 -5.19
CA GLY A 568 39.63 13.12 -3.89
C GLY A 568 38.72 12.70 -2.74
N LEU A 569 37.84 11.70 -2.91
CA LEU A 569 37.04 11.13 -1.84
C LEU A 569 37.93 10.27 -0.91
N VAL A 570 37.68 10.32 0.40
CA VAL A 570 38.44 9.59 1.43
C VAL A 570 37.47 9.01 2.47
N PRO A 571 37.49 7.69 2.77
CA PRO A 571 36.62 7.11 3.79
C PRO A 571 36.84 7.71 5.18
N GLU A 572 35.77 7.77 5.97
CA GLU A 572 35.72 8.27 7.34
C GLU A 572 34.85 7.32 8.18
N PHE A 573 35.42 6.20 8.61
CA PHE A 573 34.71 5.22 9.44
C PHE A 573 34.84 5.63 10.92
N SER A 574 33.75 5.51 11.69
CA SER A 574 33.76 5.84 13.11
C SER A 574 32.94 4.86 13.95
N MET A 575 33.47 4.46 15.12
CA MET A 575 32.69 3.68 16.10
C MET A 575 31.80 4.63 16.91
N ARG A 576 30.49 4.38 16.91
CA ARG A 576 29.50 5.20 17.60
C ARG A 576 28.73 4.34 18.61
N ILE A 577 28.67 4.79 19.86
CA ILE A 577 27.71 4.26 20.84
C ILE A 577 26.35 4.83 20.44
N ASP A 578 25.49 4.00 19.85
CA ASP A 578 24.09 4.38 19.70
C ASP A 578 23.42 4.42 21.08
N ARG A 579 22.60 5.46 21.27
CA ARG A 579 21.81 5.71 22.48
C ARG A 579 20.30 5.67 22.19
N SER A 580 19.88 5.30 20.98
CA SER A 580 18.48 5.08 20.66
C SER A 580 17.89 3.96 21.52
N THR A 581 16.76 4.24 22.17
CA THR A 581 15.96 3.25 22.90
C THR A 581 14.46 3.43 22.69
N GLY A 582 14.04 4.31 21.77
CA GLY A 582 12.64 4.70 21.57
C GLY A 582 11.79 3.64 20.86
N ILE A 583 12.11 3.37 19.58
CA ILE A 583 11.19 2.69 18.65
C ILE A 583 11.61 1.24 18.36
N CYS A 584 12.91 0.94 18.23
CA CYS A 584 13.41 -0.40 17.93
C CYS A 584 13.48 -1.35 19.14
N LEU A 585 12.55 -1.19 20.10
CA LEU A 585 12.27 -2.09 21.21
C LEU A 585 10.74 -2.20 21.38
N PRO A 586 10.20 -3.20 22.10
CA PRO A 586 8.77 -3.26 22.42
C PRO A 586 8.28 -2.10 23.34
N VAL A 587 8.12 -0.91 22.76
CA VAL A 587 7.46 0.31 23.28
C VAL A 587 7.80 0.69 24.74
N ALA A 588 8.98 1.29 24.98
CA ALA A 588 9.32 1.90 26.28
C ALA A 588 10.46 2.94 26.29
N ASN A 589 10.13 4.22 26.04
CA ASN A 589 10.84 5.45 26.48
C ASN A 589 12.27 5.78 25.95
N ARG A 590 12.51 7.04 25.53
CA ARG A 590 13.46 7.97 26.19
C ARG A 590 13.51 9.41 25.63
N PHE A 591 13.94 10.31 26.52
CA PHE A 591 14.51 11.65 26.26
C PHE A 591 15.98 11.67 26.76
N PRO A 592 16.71 12.81 26.82
CA PRO A 592 17.15 13.69 25.72
C PRO A 592 18.68 13.95 25.75
N GLY A 593 19.23 14.68 24.76
CA GLY A 593 20.48 15.45 24.94
C GLY A 593 21.50 15.39 23.80
N LEU A 594 21.53 16.45 22.97
CA LEU A 594 22.58 16.71 21.97
C LEU A 594 23.05 18.18 22.07
N ALA A 595 24.13 18.43 22.81
CA ALA A 595 24.93 19.67 22.78
C ALA A 595 26.21 19.50 23.63
N GLY A 596 27.38 19.89 23.10
CA GLY A 596 28.63 20.02 23.88
C GLY A 596 29.84 19.27 23.30
N PRO A 597 31.06 19.87 23.29
CA PRO A 597 32.24 19.32 22.62
C PRO A 597 33.16 18.47 23.51
N MET A 598 34.23 17.94 22.90
CA MET A 598 35.34 17.17 23.51
C MET A 598 35.96 17.84 24.76
N TYR A 599 36.22 17.06 25.82
CA TYR A 599 37.54 16.90 26.48
C TYR A 599 37.49 15.76 27.53
N CYS A 600 38.57 15.53 28.29
CA CYS A 600 38.93 14.24 28.89
C CYS A 600 38.26 13.83 30.24
N ASP A 601 38.38 12.52 30.52
CA ASP A 601 38.15 11.74 31.76
C ASP A 601 38.88 12.24 33.03
N PRO A 602 38.66 11.65 34.25
CA PRO A 602 37.57 10.77 34.73
C PRO A 602 37.02 11.16 36.14
N VAL A 603 36.04 10.40 36.70
CA VAL A 603 36.06 9.83 38.11
C VAL A 603 34.73 9.12 38.52
N ALA A 604 34.88 7.88 39.01
CA ALA A 604 34.07 7.07 39.94
C ALA A 604 32.51 7.12 40.04
N TYR A 605 31.88 6.05 39.54
CA TYR A 605 30.91 5.14 40.19
C TYR A 605 29.73 5.58 41.12
N SER A 606 28.58 4.97 40.79
CA SER A 606 27.29 4.75 41.51
C SER A 606 27.45 3.85 42.80
N PRO A 607 26.42 3.37 43.58
CA PRO A 607 24.96 3.32 43.32
C PRO A 607 23.90 3.36 44.51
N LEU A 608 22.61 3.36 44.12
CA LEU A 608 21.40 2.71 44.74
C LEU A 608 20.72 3.14 46.10
N LEU A 609 19.40 3.38 45.97
CA LEU A 609 18.23 2.84 46.73
C LEU A 609 17.57 3.49 47.97
N ALA A 610 16.23 3.51 47.85
CA ALA A 610 15.16 3.19 48.82
C ALA A 610 14.86 4.12 50.02
N GLY A 611 13.56 4.40 50.19
CA GLY A 611 13.01 5.09 51.35
C GLY A 611 12.36 4.14 52.37
N LEU A 612 12.89 4.16 53.59
CA LEU A 612 12.18 3.99 54.87
C LEU A 612 11.32 2.73 55.12
N GLN A 613 11.84 1.83 55.97
CA GLN A 613 11.16 1.59 57.25
C GLN A 613 12.14 1.33 58.42
N ILE A 614 12.19 2.32 59.32
CA ILE A 614 12.44 2.30 60.78
C ILE A 614 13.07 1.03 61.39
N ILE A 615 14.29 1.15 61.95
CA ILE A 615 14.58 1.00 63.40
C ILE A 615 16.01 1.51 63.73
N SER A 616 16.17 1.99 64.96
CA SER A 616 17.23 2.87 65.49
C SER A 616 18.55 2.22 65.94
N HIS A 617 19.57 3.07 66.19
CA HIS A 617 20.88 2.84 66.84
C HIS A 617 21.94 2.08 66.00
N GLY A 618 23.23 2.45 66.01
CA GLY A 618 23.84 3.65 66.59
C GLY A 618 25.39 3.67 66.58
N HIS A 619 25.95 4.85 66.29
CA HIS A 619 27.35 5.32 66.53
C HIS A 619 28.59 4.68 65.83
N ASN A 620 29.39 5.62 65.28
CA ASN A 620 30.85 5.73 65.33
C ASN A 620 31.79 4.91 64.40
N HIS A 621 32.18 5.62 63.33
CA HIS A 621 33.57 6.03 63.02
C HIS A 621 34.70 5.02 62.67
N SER A 622 35.43 5.44 61.62
CA SER A 622 36.91 5.63 61.53
C SER A 622 37.79 4.70 60.68
N PHE A 623 38.31 5.32 59.61
CA PHE A 623 39.68 5.26 59.04
C PHE A 623 40.26 3.98 58.41
N CYS A 624 40.38 4.04 57.08
CA CYS A 624 41.60 3.92 56.26
C CYS A 624 42.71 2.89 56.62
N GLY A 625 43.07 2.08 55.62
CA GLY A 625 44.37 1.40 55.50
C GLY A 625 44.48 0.69 54.14
N ASN A 626 45.56 0.94 53.40
CA ASN A 626 45.88 0.23 52.15
C ASN A 626 46.72 -1.04 52.47
N ASP A 627 46.83 -1.99 51.53
CA ASP A 627 48.04 -2.09 50.67
C ASP A 627 48.10 -3.36 49.79
N ASP A 628 48.68 -3.16 48.60
CA ASP A 628 49.45 -4.07 47.74
C ASP A 628 48.90 -5.35 47.06
N LYS A 629 49.75 -5.87 46.16
CA LYS A 629 49.53 -6.86 45.08
C LYS A 629 50.34 -8.18 45.33
N PRO A 630 50.57 -9.07 44.35
CA PRO A 630 49.62 -9.96 43.63
C PRO A 630 50.01 -11.46 43.73
N GLY A 631 49.16 -12.39 43.25
CA GLY A 631 49.56 -13.81 43.12
C GLY A 631 48.65 -14.73 42.27
N LYS A 632 49.28 -15.53 41.40
CA LYS A 632 48.82 -16.80 40.78
C LYS A 632 49.84 -17.91 41.17
N PRO A 633 49.71 -19.23 40.83
CA PRO A 633 48.69 -19.97 40.05
C PRO A 633 48.24 -21.33 40.70
N THR A 634 47.55 -22.19 39.90
CA THR A 634 47.58 -23.69 39.86
C THR A 634 46.26 -24.48 40.04
N PHE A 635 46.25 -25.66 39.40
CA PHE A 635 45.19 -26.70 39.22
C PHE A 635 45.40 -27.89 40.23
N PRO A 636 44.70 -29.07 40.25
CA PRO A 636 43.84 -29.71 39.23
C PRO A 636 42.61 -30.61 39.63
N VAL A 637 41.82 -30.97 38.60
CA VAL A 637 41.12 -32.25 38.24
C VAL A 637 40.77 -33.32 39.32
N GLY A 638 39.54 -33.86 39.28
CA GLY A 638 39.13 -35.15 39.91
C GLY A 638 37.74 -35.69 39.47
N THR A 639 37.56 -37.01 39.33
CA THR A 639 36.47 -37.69 38.55
C THR A 639 35.38 -38.47 39.34
N VAL A 640 34.12 -38.42 38.85
CA VAL A 640 33.13 -39.52 38.52
C VAL A 640 33.20 -40.85 39.34
N PRO A 641 32.11 -41.43 39.95
CA PRO A 641 30.90 -42.00 39.26
C PRO A 641 29.52 -42.02 40.02
N LEU A 642 28.52 -42.73 39.42
CA LEU A 642 27.11 -43.04 39.82
C LEU A 642 26.98 -44.16 40.93
N PRO A 643 25.79 -44.65 41.44
CA PRO A 643 24.39 -44.60 40.94
C PRO A 643 23.22 -44.50 42.02
N TYR A 644 22.01 -44.98 41.65
CA TYR A 644 20.72 -45.21 42.37
C TYR A 644 20.82 -46.01 43.72
N ASP A 645 19.80 -46.18 44.61
CA ASP A 645 18.31 -46.10 44.51
C ASP A 645 17.57 -45.69 45.84
N ARG A 646 16.22 -45.79 45.86
CA ARG A 646 15.19 -45.31 46.83
C ARG A 646 15.00 -46.09 48.14
N THR A 647 14.25 -45.48 49.08
CA THR A 647 12.95 -45.99 49.60
C THR A 647 12.21 -44.90 50.40
N GLY A 648 10.87 -44.86 50.52
CA GLY A 648 9.78 -45.67 49.94
C GLY A 648 8.85 -44.84 49.02
N CYS A 649 7.51 -44.88 49.10
CA CYS A 649 6.58 -45.72 49.88
C CYS A 649 5.20 -45.85 49.17
N CYS A 650 4.05 -45.79 49.87
CA CYS A 650 2.69 -46.06 49.35
C CYS A 650 1.57 -45.29 50.13
N PRO A 651 0.28 -45.24 49.70
CA PRO A 651 -0.43 -46.16 48.79
C PRO A 651 -1.19 -45.56 47.57
N ARG A 652 -1.96 -46.41 46.88
CA ARG A 652 -2.69 -46.28 45.57
C ARG A 652 -4.01 -47.10 45.63
N PRO A 653 -4.90 -47.23 44.59
CA PRO A 653 -4.85 -46.80 43.17
C PRO A 653 -6.01 -45.80 42.84
N SER A 654 -6.91 -45.80 41.81
CA SER A 654 -7.26 -46.70 40.68
C SER A 654 -8.19 -46.08 39.59
N LEU A 655 -8.01 -46.52 38.33
CA LEU A 655 -9.01 -46.78 37.25
C LEU A 655 -10.02 -45.71 36.76
N MET A 656 -9.63 -45.02 35.66
CA MET A 656 -10.18 -45.05 34.27
C MET A 656 -11.39 -45.99 33.89
N PRO A 657 -12.02 -45.86 32.68
CA PRO A 657 -12.28 -44.71 31.77
C PRO A 657 -13.69 -44.80 31.04
N HIS A 658 -13.81 -44.28 29.79
CA HIS A 658 -14.86 -44.51 28.75
C HIS A 658 -16.25 -43.81 28.89
N THR A 659 -17.14 -43.71 27.87
CA THR A 659 -17.06 -43.41 26.39
C THR A 659 -18.50 -43.33 25.79
N LEU A 660 -18.75 -42.44 24.79
CA LEU A 660 -19.85 -42.43 23.79
C LEU A 660 -21.34 -42.04 24.13
N LEU A 661 -21.98 -41.50 23.08
CA LEU A 661 -23.40 -41.58 22.63
C LEU A 661 -24.56 -40.65 23.14
N THR A 662 -25.28 -40.16 22.11
CA THR A 662 -26.74 -39.87 22.00
C THR A 662 -27.45 -38.69 22.70
N MET A 663 -27.76 -37.68 21.88
CA MET A 663 -29.12 -37.27 21.44
C MET A 663 -30.24 -36.81 22.43
N ASN A 664 -30.87 -35.70 21.99
CA ASN A 664 -32.32 -35.42 21.96
C ASN A 664 -33.12 -34.91 23.19
N GLN A 665 -33.46 -33.61 23.06
CA GLN A 665 -34.85 -33.08 22.96
C GLN A 665 -35.63 -32.58 24.18
N THR A 666 -36.50 -31.59 23.86
CA THR A 666 -37.72 -31.12 24.56
C THR A 666 -37.52 -30.37 25.89
N ARG A 667 -38.01 -29.12 26.03
CA ARG A 667 -39.42 -28.66 26.28
C ARG A 667 -39.94 -29.12 27.66
N ALA A 668 -40.64 -28.30 28.46
CA ALA A 668 -41.25 -26.99 28.19
C ALA A 668 -41.47 -26.11 29.46
N LEU A 669 -41.66 -24.81 29.21
CA LEU A 669 -42.71 -23.93 29.77
C LEU A 669 -43.41 -24.37 31.10
N ARG A 670 -43.37 -23.49 32.11
CA ARG A 670 -44.48 -22.55 32.42
C ARG A 670 -44.11 -21.56 33.53
N ALA A 671 -44.83 -20.44 33.58
CA ALA A 671 -44.67 -19.37 34.57
C ALA A 671 -45.62 -19.54 35.76
N PHE A 672 -45.26 -18.95 36.91
CA PHE A 672 -46.20 -18.59 37.97
C PHE A 672 -45.78 -17.28 38.66
N ASN A 673 -46.78 -16.44 38.95
CA ASN A 673 -46.70 -15.14 39.64
C ASN A 673 -48.13 -14.82 40.07
N PRO A 674 -48.47 -14.51 41.34
CA PRO A 674 -48.73 -13.09 41.67
C PRO A 674 -48.63 -12.66 43.17
N THR A 675 -48.13 -11.44 43.43
CA THR A 675 -48.59 -10.48 44.50
C THR A 675 -48.46 -10.88 46.01
N LYS A 676 -48.43 -10.04 47.06
CA LYS A 676 -48.40 -8.56 47.41
C LYS A 676 -47.95 -8.50 48.94
N THR A 677 -48.08 -7.50 49.85
CA THR A 677 -48.77 -6.18 49.96
C THR A 677 -48.17 -5.27 51.09
N ARG A 678 -47.84 -4.01 50.77
CA ARG A 678 -48.10 -2.73 51.52
C ARG A 678 -47.66 -2.40 52.98
N SER A 679 -47.00 -1.21 53.06
CA SER A 679 -47.35 0.03 53.85
C SER A 679 -47.00 0.07 55.38
N SER A 680 -46.94 1.17 56.16
CA SER A 680 -47.26 2.64 56.05
C SER A 680 -46.57 3.44 57.22
N SER A 681 -46.58 4.77 57.43
CA SER A 681 -46.39 6.02 56.63
C SER A 681 -46.85 7.28 57.46
N ARG A 682 -46.07 8.38 57.64
CA ARG A 682 -46.57 9.65 58.30
C ARG A 682 -45.87 10.99 57.96
N PHE A 683 -46.70 12.03 57.76
CA PHE A 683 -46.40 13.49 57.58
C PHE A 683 -45.97 14.20 58.90
N VAL A 684 -45.64 15.51 59.03
CA VAL A 684 -45.69 16.76 58.18
C VAL A 684 -44.64 17.82 58.66
N VAL A 685 -44.63 19.05 58.07
CA VAL A 685 -44.31 20.41 58.64
C VAL A 685 -43.06 21.16 58.07
N SER A 686 -43.19 22.50 57.94
CA SER A 686 -42.20 23.55 57.55
C SER A 686 -42.58 24.89 58.22
N PRO A 687 -41.68 25.87 58.51
CA PRO A 687 -41.61 27.11 57.67
C PRO A 687 -40.32 28.01 57.71
N LEU A 688 -40.23 28.89 56.69
CA LEU A 688 -39.72 30.30 56.54
C LEU A 688 -38.68 31.04 57.47
N VAL A 689 -37.80 31.81 56.78
CA VAL A 689 -37.39 33.25 56.98
C VAL A 689 -36.36 33.70 58.05
N HIS A 690 -35.35 34.50 57.63
CA HIS A 690 -35.04 35.83 58.23
C HIS A 690 -34.19 36.81 57.36
N HIS A 691 -33.80 37.98 57.90
CA HIS A 691 -33.66 39.27 57.17
C HIS A 691 -32.25 39.95 57.11
N THR A 692 -32.16 40.92 56.19
CA THR A 692 -31.10 41.89 55.79
C THR A 692 -30.59 42.94 56.81
N ARG A 693 -29.36 43.47 56.61
CA ARG A 693 -28.92 44.90 56.71
C ARG A 693 -27.50 45.11 56.11
N HIS A 694 -27.25 46.07 55.19
CA HIS A 694 -26.66 47.44 55.33
C HIS A 694 -25.22 47.50 55.91
N VAL A 695 -24.26 48.35 55.48
CA VAL A 695 -24.30 49.81 55.13
C VAL A 695 -23.28 50.23 54.02
N SER A 696 -23.62 51.30 53.28
CA SER A 696 -22.86 52.44 52.64
C SER A 696 -21.35 52.69 52.95
N THR A 697 -20.57 53.58 52.28
CA THR A 697 -20.88 54.86 51.56
C THR A 697 -19.83 55.32 50.50
N THR A 698 -20.30 55.78 49.34
CA THR A 698 -19.85 56.88 48.41
C THR A 698 -18.45 57.55 48.45
N LYS A 699 -17.95 57.96 47.26
CA LYS A 699 -17.48 59.35 46.96
C LYS A 699 -17.48 59.71 45.45
N ASN A 700 -17.58 61.02 45.13
CA ASN A 700 -17.66 61.67 43.80
C ASN A 700 -16.40 62.57 43.59
N ALA A 701 -15.76 62.77 42.41
CA ALA A 701 -16.15 63.30 41.07
C ALA A 701 -15.92 64.83 40.87
N LYS A 702 -15.75 65.31 39.61
CA LYS A 702 -15.43 66.69 39.09
C LYS A 702 -13.92 66.98 38.79
N ALA A 703 -13.51 67.90 37.88
CA ALA A 703 -14.14 68.51 36.68
C ALA A 703 -13.13 69.32 35.79
N SER A 704 -13.52 69.53 34.52
CA SER A 704 -13.26 70.62 33.54
C SER A 704 -12.05 71.61 33.56
N ALA A 705 -11.37 71.70 32.39
CA ALA A 705 -11.17 72.89 31.52
C ALA A 705 -9.96 73.89 31.62
N ILE A 706 -9.28 74.05 30.45
CA ILE A 706 -8.68 75.27 29.81
C ILE A 706 -7.37 75.89 30.36
N GLY A 707 -6.36 76.11 29.48
CA GLY A 707 -5.30 77.14 29.66
C GLY A 707 -3.96 76.98 28.90
N LEU A 708 -3.71 77.86 27.91
CA LEU A 708 -2.46 78.13 27.13
C LEU A 708 -1.25 78.69 27.97
N PRO A 709 -0.04 79.02 27.43
CA PRO A 709 0.63 78.76 26.12
C PRO A 709 2.13 78.32 26.18
N SER A 710 2.78 77.98 25.04
CA SER A 710 4.09 78.52 24.55
C SER A 710 4.67 77.74 23.33
N ALA A 711 5.61 78.37 22.60
CA ALA A 711 6.27 77.95 21.34
C ALA A 711 7.67 78.64 21.28
N PRO A 712 8.45 78.73 20.16
CA PRO A 712 8.37 78.14 18.79
C PRO A 712 9.50 77.08 18.56
N GLU A 713 10.05 76.71 17.40
CA GLU A 713 9.99 77.09 15.96
C GLU A 713 10.33 75.79 15.11
N SER A 714 10.68 75.70 13.82
CA SER A 714 11.07 76.67 12.77
C SER A 714 10.81 76.24 11.29
N THR A 715 10.92 77.28 10.46
CA THR A 715 11.18 77.47 9.01
C THR A 715 12.42 76.73 8.43
N PHE A 716 12.64 76.50 7.12
CA PHE A 716 12.03 76.92 5.83
C PHE A 716 12.28 75.81 4.71
N PRO A 717 12.44 76.00 3.37
CA PRO A 717 11.39 75.59 2.41
C PRO A 717 11.80 74.76 1.15
N SER A 718 10.78 74.33 0.37
CA SER A 718 10.74 74.20 -1.11
C SER A 718 11.89 73.57 -1.93
N SER A 719 11.58 72.59 -2.81
CA SER A 719 11.36 72.83 -4.27
C SER A 719 11.57 71.61 -5.21
N HIS A 720 10.84 71.62 -6.33
CA HIS A 720 11.10 71.09 -7.69
C HIS A 720 11.48 69.62 -8.03
N THR A 721 10.95 69.24 -9.21
CA THR A 721 11.44 68.27 -10.22
C THR A 721 11.32 66.74 -10.01
N GLN A 722 10.30 66.20 -10.70
CA GLN A 722 10.41 65.19 -11.78
C GLN A 722 10.97 63.77 -11.52
N SER A 723 10.10 62.82 -11.92
CA SER A 723 10.39 61.67 -12.80
C SER A 723 10.82 60.31 -12.21
N GLN A 724 9.90 59.37 -12.49
CA GLN A 724 10.10 57.96 -12.86
C GLN A 724 10.18 56.86 -11.79
N THR A 725 9.51 55.76 -12.18
CA THR A 725 9.65 54.36 -11.72
C THR A 725 9.57 54.07 -10.22
N ILE A 726 8.43 53.48 -9.82
CA ILE A 726 8.28 52.75 -8.56
C ILE A 726 8.01 51.28 -8.91
N ASN A 727 8.79 50.37 -8.28
CA ASN A 727 8.61 48.93 -8.39
C ASN A 727 7.45 48.42 -7.52
N GLU A 728 7.14 47.13 -7.72
CA GLU A 728 6.22 46.31 -6.95
C GLU A 728 6.24 46.55 -5.43
N LYS A 729 5.05 46.52 -4.81
CA LYS A 729 4.78 45.68 -3.64
C LYS A 729 3.29 45.54 -3.33
N THR A 730 2.95 44.40 -2.72
CA THR A 730 1.64 44.06 -2.12
C THR A 730 1.25 45.05 -1.03
N PRO A 731 -0.04 45.17 -0.69
CA PRO A 731 -0.40 44.80 0.68
C PRO A 731 -1.74 44.07 0.85
N GLN A 732 -2.01 43.68 2.10
CA GLN A 732 -3.15 42.90 2.57
C GLN A 732 -4.44 43.73 2.77
N SER A 733 -5.50 43.03 3.19
CA SER A 733 -6.84 43.55 3.50
C SER A 733 -6.91 44.61 4.60
N ILE A 734 -7.83 45.58 4.44
CA ILE A 734 -8.55 46.20 5.56
C ILE A 734 -10.05 46.05 5.30
N THR A 735 -10.76 45.46 6.26
CA THR A 735 -12.20 45.20 6.17
C THR A 735 -13.00 46.46 6.54
N THR A 736 -13.88 46.92 5.65
CA THR A 736 -14.89 47.96 5.94
C THR A 736 -16.30 47.41 5.73
N SER A 737 -17.07 47.35 6.81
CA SER A 737 -18.44 46.83 6.79
C SER A 737 -19.42 47.86 6.24
N ILE A 738 -20.03 47.57 5.09
CA ILE A 738 -21.20 48.30 4.58
C ILE A 738 -22.40 47.35 4.58
N SER A 739 -23.46 47.73 5.29
CA SER A 739 -24.71 46.96 5.36
C SER A 739 -25.56 47.17 4.12
N THR A 740 -25.85 46.09 3.39
CA THR A 740 -26.77 46.09 2.23
C THR A 740 -28.12 45.46 2.56
N PRO A 741 -29.21 45.80 1.85
CA PRO A 741 -30.57 45.43 2.26
C PRO A 741 -30.87 43.92 2.17
N ARG A 742 -31.73 43.43 3.07
CA ARG A 742 -32.11 42.02 3.19
C ARG A 742 -33.07 41.59 2.07
N SER A 743 -32.51 41.20 0.92
CA SER A 743 -33.26 40.50 -0.14
C SER A 743 -33.80 39.16 0.37
N THR A 744 -35.06 38.86 0.09
CA THR A 744 -35.73 37.61 0.48
C THR A 744 -35.41 36.48 -0.51
N SER A 745 -34.17 35.98 -0.47
CA SER A 745 -33.76 34.84 -1.30
C SER A 745 -34.56 33.59 -0.91
N LYS A 746 -35.31 33.03 -1.87
CA LYS A 746 -35.99 31.75 -1.67
C LYS A 746 -34.95 30.64 -1.58
N SER A 747 -34.99 29.87 -0.49
CA SER A 747 -34.17 28.68 -0.29
C SER A 747 -34.29 27.73 -1.50
N PRO A 748 -33.19 27.32 -2.17
CA PRO A 748 -33.26 26.45 -3.33
C PRO A 748 -34.00 25.14 -3.06
N LEU A 749 -33.79 24.54 -1.88
CA LEU A 749 -34.46 23.31 -1.44
C LEU A 749 -35.97 23.49 -1.18
N GLY A 750 -36.49 24.72 -1.24
CA GLY A 750 -37.92 25.07 -1.14
C GLY A 750 -38.83 24.30 -2.10
N LYS A 751 -38.30 23.85 -3.25
CA LYS A 751 -39.04 23.04 -4.23
C LYS A 751 -39.26 21.58 -3.82
N LEU A 752 -38.45 21.01 -2.92
CA LEU A 752 -38.56 19.59 -2.55
C LEU A 752 -39.74 19.34 -1.59
N PRO A 753 -40.46 18.21 -1.72
CA PRO A 753 -41.49 17.84 -0.75
C PRO A 753 -40.86 17.52 0.62
N VAL A 754 -41.59 17.79 1.71
CA VAL A 754 -41.11 17.59 3.09
C VAL A 754 -40.63 16.15 3.33
N SER A 755 -41.33 15.16 2.74
CA SER A 755 -40.97 13.75 2.86
C SER A 755 -39.67 13.37 2.15
N ALA A 756 -39.20 14.14 1.16
CA ALA A 756 -37.89 13.96 0.56
C ALA A 756 -36.80 14.56 1.47
N ILE A 757 -36.98 15.81 1.95
CA ILE A 757 -36.03 16.46 2.86
C ILE A 757 -35.79 15.64 4.13
N LEU A 758 -36.84 15.05 4.72
CA LEU A 758 -36.70 14.18 5.89
C LEU A 758 -35.89 12.90 5.59
N ARG A 759 -36.05 12.29 4.41
CA ARG A 759 -35.27 11.12 3.99
C ARG A 759 -33.81 11.49 3.67
N SER A 760 -33.59 12.58 2.92
CA SER A 760 -32.26 13.12 2.66
C SER A 760 -31.53 13.45 3.96
N ALA A 761 -32.17 14.14 4.91
CA ALA A 761 -31.57 14.50 6.19
C ALA A 761 -31.22 13.27 7.04
N PHE A 762 -32.07 12.23 7.07
CA PHE A 762 -31.79 10.97 7.76
C PHE A 762 -30.59 10.23 7.15
N ILE A 763 -30.63 10.00 5.82
CA ILE A 763 -29.57 9.27 5.10
C ILE A 763 -28.25 10.02 5.18
N LEU A 764 -28.23 11.34 4.93
CA LEU A 764 -27.03 12.16 5.06
C LEU A 764 -26.50 12.24 6.50
N SER A 765 -27.34 12.07 7.53
CA SER A 765 -26.87 12.02 8.93
C SER A 765 -26.18 10.70 9.27
N ILE A 766 -26.56 9.60 8.63
CA ILE A 766 -25.81 8.34 8.66
C ILE A 766 -24.52 8.49 7.85
N SER A 767 -24.60 8.97 6.61
CA SER A 767 -23.45 9.06 5.69
C SER A 767 -22.38 10.06 6.12
N SER A 768 -22.72 11.11 6.86
CA SER A 768 -21.76 12.08 7.42
C SER A 768 -21.18 11.68 8.78
N SER A 769 -21.50 10.49 9.29
CA SER A 769 -21.03 9.96 10.58
C SER A 769 -20.06 8.78 10.36
N PRO A 770 -18.74 8.94 10.61
CA PRO A 770 -17.76 7.87 10.45
C PRO A 770 -18.10 6.58 11.23
N LEU A 771 -18.74 6.74 12.40
CA LEU A 771 -19.15 5.63 13.27
C LEU A 771 -20.33 4.81 12.69
N LEU A 772 -21.19 5.41 11.88
CA LEU A 772 -22.37 4.75 11.29
C LEU A 772 -22.11 4.29 9.85
N LEU A 773 -21.26 5.03 9.12
CA LEU A 773 -20.96 4.76 7.72
C LEU A 773 -20.32 3.39 7.48
N ARG A 774 -19.31 3.00 8.29
CA ARG A 774 -18.64 1.68 8.15
C ARG A 774 -19.63 0.50 8.33
N PRO A 775 -20.44 0.41 9.41
CA PRO A 775 -21.50 -0.61 9.52
C PRO A 775 -22.52 -0.60 8.37
N CYS A 776 -22.94 0.58 7.90
CA CYS A 776 -23.92 0.67 6.81
C CYS A 776 -23.36 0.21 5.45
N ILE A 777 -22.08 0.47 5.16
CA ILE A 777 -21.41 -0.04 3.95
C ILE A 777 -21.30 -1.57 4.00
N TRP A 778 -20.89 -2.13 5.14
CA TRP A 778 -20.86 -3.59 5.34
C TRP A 778 -22.24 -4.23 5.16
N ALA A 779 -23.29 -3.61 5.73
CA ALA A 779 -24.66 -4.08 5.55
C ALA A 779 -25.10 -4.04 4.08
N LEU A 780 -24.85 -2.94 3.37
CA LEU A 780 -25.20 -2.81 1.94
C LEU A 780 -24.42 -3.81 1.06
N SER A 781 -23.17 -4.12 1.38
CA SER A 781 -22.38 -5.18 0.74
C SER A 781 -23.07 -6.54 0.89
N ALA A 782 -23.45 -6.90 2.13
CA ALA A 782 -24.13 -8.17 2.42
C ALA A 782 -25.54 -8.29 1.81
N LEU A 783 -26.19 -7.18 1.45
CA LEU A 783 -27.46 -7.15 0.71
C LEU A 783 -27.26 -7.15 -0.82
N ALA A 784 -26.15 -6.61 -1.33
CA ALA A 784 -25.80 -6.66 -2.74
C ALA A 784 -25.34 -8.07 -3.18
N SER A 785 -24.64 -8.79 -2.30
CA SER A 785 -24.16 -10.15 -2.55
C SER A 785 -24.65 -11.11 -1.46
N PRO A 786 -25.96 -11.44 -1.43
CA PRO A 786 -26.60 -12.13 -0.32
C PRO A 786 -26.19 -13.60 -0.22
N LYS A 787 -25.32 -13.92 0.74
CA LYS A 787 -24.87 -15.31 1.03
C LYS A 787 -25.93 -16.18 1.72
N THR A 788 -27.08 -15.62 2.12
CA THR A 788 -28.17 -16.34 2.80
C THR A 788 -29.56 -15.83 2.42
N ALA A 789 -30.60 -16.66 2.59
CA ALA A 789 -32.00 -16.27 2.42
C ALA A 789 -32.52 -15.25 3.48
N LEU A 790 -31.74 -14.96 4.53
CA LEU A 790 -32.03 -13.90 5.50
C LEU A 790 -31.57 -12.52 5.01
N THR A 791 -30.48 -12.48 4.22
CA THR A 791 -29.88 -11.28 3.62
C THR A 791 -30.40 -10.97 2.21
N ASP A 792 -30.92 -11.98 1.51
CA ASP A 792 -31.59 -11.86 0.21
C ASP A 792 -32.86 -10.99 0.34
N VAL A 793 -32.92 -9.87 -0.38
CA VAL A 793 -34.03 -8.90 -0.25
C VAL A 793 -35.26 -9.30 -1.07
N ASP A 794 -35.17 -10.28 -1.97
CA ASP A 794 -36.33 -10.79 -2.70
C ASP A 794 -36.98 -11.97 -1.94
N ARG A 795 -36.21 -12.73 -1.14
CA ARG A 795 -36.70 -13.84 -0.29
C ARG A 795 -37.16 -13.42 1.10
N ASN A 796 -36.81 -12.22 1.59
CA ASN A 796 -37.17 -11.74 2.94
C ASN A 796 -38.14 -10.54 2.88
N PRO A 797 -39.47 -10.73 2.97
CA PRO A 797 -40.45 -9.66 2.78
C PRO A 797 -40.36 -8.50 3.78
N LEU A 798 -39.90 -8.74 5.01
CA LEU A 798 -39.73 -7.69 6.02
C LEU A 798 -38.52 -6.80 5.70
N LEU A 799 -37.42 -7.42 5.27
CA LEU A 799 -36.22 -6.72 4.82
C LEU A 799 -36.47 -5.99 3.50
N ASN A 800 -37.18 -6.61 2.55
CA ASN A 800 -37.67 -5.97 1.32
C ASN A 800 -38.44 -4.69 1.64
N TRP A 801 -39.46 -4.79 2.50
CA TRP A 801 -40.28 -3.64 2.89
C TRP A 801 -39.47 -2.52 3.55
N LEU A 802 -38.50 -2.88 4.41
CA LEU A 802 -37.61 -1.92 5.06
C LEU A 802 -36.72 -1.18 4.04
N VAL A 803 -36.02 -1.92 3.18
CA VAL A 803 -35.10 -1.38 2.16
C VAL A 803 -35.88 -0.56 1.13
N LYS A 804 -37.00 -1.09 0.62
CA LYS A 804 -37.90 -0.46 -0.36
C LYS A 804 -38.42 0.89 0.13
N ASN A 805 -38.85 0.99 1.39
CA ASN A 805 -39.43 2.23 1.94
C ASN A 805 -38.40 3.22 2.50
N THR A 806 -37.12 2.83 2.66
CA THR A 806 -36.05 3.71 3.14
C THR A 806 -35.12 4.15 2.01
N ILE A 807 -34.05 3.39 1.76
CA ILE A 807 -32.94 3.79 0.89
C ILE A 807 -33.28 3.67 -0.61
N TYR A 808 -33.98 2.61 -1.01
CA TYR A 808 -34.37 2.39 -2.41
C TYR A 808 -35.22 3.56 -2.95
N LYS A 809 -36.30 3.93 -2.24
CA LYS A 809 -37.20 5.04 -2.62
C LYS A 809 -36.56 6.44 -2.54
N GLN A 810 -35.31 6.55 -2.09
CA GLN A 810 -34.52 7.78 -2.19
C GLN A 810 -33.76 7.89 -3.51
N PHE A 811 -33.16 6.80 -3.99
CA PHE A 811 -32.23 6.81 -5.13
C PHE A 811 -32.79 6.17 -6.40
N ASN A 812 -33.88 5.40 -6.30
CA ASN A 812 -34.47 4.63 -7.40
C ASN A 812 -35.86 5.12 -7.81
N ALA A 813 -36.23 4.86 -9.07
CA ALA A 813 -37.50 5.30 -9.69
C ALA A 813 -38.69 4.36 -9.43
N GLY A 814 -38.43 3.13 -8.97
CA GLY A 814 -39.44 2.08 -8.81
C GLY A 814 -39.17 0.82 -9.61
N GLU A 815 -39.95 -0.23 -9.34
CA GLU A 815 -39.72 -1.59 -9.86
C GLU A 815 -40.47 -1.87 -11.17
N ASN A 816 -41.38 -0.99 -11.57
CA ASN A 816 -42.29 -1.22 -12.69
C ASN A 816 -42.68 0.09 -13.42
N LYS A 817 -43.20 -0.05 -14.64
CA LYS A 817 -43.58 1.06 -15.53
C LYS A 817 -44.45 2.13 -14.88
N VAL A 818 -45.40 1.76 -14.01
CA VAL A 818 -46.30 2.71 -13.35
C VAL A 818 -45.60 3.53 -12.27
N GLU A 819 -44.68 2.92 -11.53
CA GLU A 819 -43.85 3.62 -10.55
C GLU A 819 -42.83 4.54 -11.25
N VAL A 820 -42.07 4.01 -12.22
CA VAL A 820 -41.05 4.75 -12.95
C VAL A 820 -41.65 5.95 -13.68
N GLN A 821 -42.76 5.78 -14.41
CA GLN A 821 -43.43 6.90 -15.10
C GLN A 821 -43.97 7.95 -14.11
N ARG A 822 -44.41 7.55 -12.91
CA ARG A 822 -44.77 8.52 -11.85
C ARG A 822 -43.56 9.33 -11.40
N SER A 823 -42.43 8.69 -11.12
CA SER A 823 -41.20 9.40 -10.73
C SER A 823 -40.63 10.29 -11.84
N ILE A 824 -40.81 9.95 -13.13
CA ILE A 824 -40.50 10.85 -14.25
C ILE A 824 -41.37 12.12 -14.21
N VAL A 825 -42.68 11.97 -14.00
CA VAL A 825 -43.63 13.09 -13.90
C VAL A 825 -43.34 13.96 -12.68
N GLU A 826 -43.11 13.36 -11.51
CA GLU A 826 -42.71 14.07 -10.28
C GLU A 826 -41.41 14.86 -10.48
N THR A 827 -40.39 14.24 -11.10
CA THR A 827 -39.09 14.88 -11.38
C THR A 827 -39.23 16.06 -12.34
N LYS A 828 -40.00 15.91 -13.43
CA LYS A 828 -40.29 17.02 -14.36
C LYS A 828 -41.12 18.13 -13.69
N GLY A 829 -42.01 17.77 -12.76
CA GLY A 829 -42.78 18.72 -11.94
C GLY A 829 -41.93 19.64 -11.07
N LEU A 830 -40.72 19.23 -10.66
CA LEU A 830 -39.77 20.11 -9.96
C LEU A 830 -39.20 21.20 -10.88
N GLY A 831 -39.18 20.97 -12.20
CA GLY A 831 -38.61 21.86 -13.21
C GLY A 831 -37.41 21.28 -13.97
N CYS A 832 -37.11 19.99 -13.82
CA CYS A 832 -36.15 19.29 -14.68
C CYS A 832 -36.65 19.26 -16.14
N ARG A 833 -35.73 19.40 -17.11
CA ARG A 833 -36.02 19.23 -18.55
C ARG A 833 -36.39 17.79 -18.88
N GLY A 834 -35.69 16.83 -18.28
CA GLY A 834 -35.88 15.41 -18.53
C GLY A 834 -35.29 14.51 -17.44
N VAL A 835 -35.18 13.23 -17.76
CA VAL A 835 -34.51 12.20 -16.96
C VAL A 835 -33.42 11.49 -17.75
N LEU A 836 -32.48 10.87 -17.04
CA LEU A 836 -31.70 9.72 -17.52
C LEU A 836 -32.28 8.48 -16.81
N LEU A 837 -32.71 7.45 -17.53
CA LEU A 837 -33.24 6.21 -16.96
C LEU A 837 -32.19 5.09 -17.06
N GLY A 838 -31.66 4.64 -15.92
CA GLY A 838 -30.76 3.48 -15.87
C GLY A 838 -31.49 2.22 -15.41
N TYR A 839 -31.46 1.15 -16.20
CA TYR A 839 -31.84 -0.18 -15.69
C TYR A 839 -30.73 -0.70 -14.78
N ALA A 840 -31.09 -1.19 -13.59
CA ALA A 840 -30.14 -1.46 -12.50
C ALA A 840 -29.27 -2.70 -12.70
N ARG A 841 -29.71 -3.64 -13.55
CA ARG A 841 -29.05 -4.94 -13.77
C ARG A 841 -27.61 -4.74 -14.25
N GLU A 842 -26.67 -5.21 -13.45
CA GLU A 842 -25.24 -5.22 -13.74
C GLU A 842 -24.63 -6.59 -13.44
N VAL A 843 -23.65 -6.99 -14.25
CA VAL A 843 -22.72 -8.08 -13.95
C VAL A 843 -21.41 -7.42 -13.54
N LEU A 844 -20.84 -7.81 -12.39
CA LEU A 844 -19.59 -7.20 -11.93
C LEU A 844 -18.40 -7.74 -12.72
N VAL A 845 -17.38 -6.91 -12.93
CA VAL A 845 -16.20 -7.26 -13.73
C VAL A 845 -15.40 -8.41 -13.09
N ALA A 846 -15.47 -8.56 -11.76
CA ALA A 846 -14.90 -9.67 -10.99
C ALA A 846 -15.68 -11.00 -11.13
N ASP A 847 -16.98 -10.96 -11.45
CA ASP A 847 -17.82 -12.17 -11.60
C ASP A 847 -17.70 -12.80 -13.02
N SER A 848 -16.89 -12.22 -13.92
CA SER A 848 -16.89 -12.52 -15.37
C SER A 848 -16.18 -13.82 -15.80
N LYS A 849 -16.56 -14.94 -15.19
CA LYS A 849 -16.07 -16.31 -15.51
C LYS A 849 -16.76 -16.89 -16.75
N ALA A 850 -16.48 -16.30 -17.90
CA ALA A 850 -16.96 -16.80 -19.18
C ALA A 850 -16.20 -18.08 -19.58
N SER A 851 -16.81 -19.26 -19.40
CA SER A 851 -16.42 -20.46 -20.16
C SER A 851 -16.75 -20.22 -21.64
N PRO A 852 -15.81 -20.37 -22.60
CA PRO A 852 -15.99 -19.89 -23.98
C PRO A 852 -17.08 -20.56 -24.85
N HIS A 853 -17.94 -21.43 -24.31
CA HIS A 853 -18.74 -22.38 -25.11
C HIS A 853 -20.26 -22.46 -24.83
N ASP A 854 -20.83 -21.72 -23.88
CA ASP A 854 -22.29 -21.66 -23.72
C ASP A 854 -22.92 -20.46 -24.45
N GLU A 855 -23.13 -20.62 -25.76
CA GLU A 855 -23.89 -19.65 -26.57
C GLU A 855 -25.34 -19.45 -26.10
N ILE A 856 -25.95 -20.46 -25.46
CA ILE A 856 -27.37 -20.41 -25.08
C ILE A 856 -27.51 -19.47 -23.87
N LEU A 857 -26.63 -19.59 -22.88
CA LEU A 857 -26.56 -18.67 -21.75
C LEU A 857 -26.25 -17.25 -22.23
N ALA A 858 -25.22 -17.07 -23.08
CA ALA A 858 -24.87 -15.74 -23.60
C ALA A 858 -26.03 -15.06 -24.36
N LYS A 859 -26.80 -15.81 -25.16
CA LYS A 859 -28.02 -15.31 -25.82
C LYS A 859 -29.09 -14.91 -24.80
N GLN A 860 -29.30 -15.68 -23.74
CA GLN A 860 -30.25 -15.33 -22.66
C GLN A 860 -29.84 -14.08 -21.86
N GLU A 861 -28.54 -13.88 -21.60
CA GLU A 861 -28.04 -12.66 -20.95
C GLU A 861 -28.29 -11.41 -21.83
N VAL A 862 -27.97 -11.50 -23.13
CA VAL A 862 -28.20 -10.43 -24.10
C VAL A 862 -29.70 -10.14 -24.29
N ASP A 863 -30.56 -11.16 -24.36
CA ASP A 863 -32.02 -10.98 -24.44
C ASP A 863 -32.59 -10.28 -23.20
N ALA A 864 -32.11 -10.63 -22.00
CA ALA A 864 -32.53 -9.99 -20.75
C ALA A 864 -32.11 -8.51 -20.70
N TRP A 865 -30.88 -8.21 -21.11
CA TRP A 865 -30.38 -6.84 -21.26
C TRP A 865 -31.19 -6.04 -22.29
N LEU A 866 -31.41 -6.62 -23.47
CA LEU A 866 -32.14 -5.98 -24.57
C LEU A 866 -33.58 -5.68 -24.17
N LYS A 867 -34.25 -6.62 -23.48
CA LYS A 867 -35.58 -6.43 -22.91
C LYS A 867 -35.61 -5.28 -21.90
N GLY A 868 -34.66 -5.22 -20.96
CA GLY A 868 -34.55 -4.13 -19.99
C GLY A 868 -34.30 -2.76 -20.65
N THR A 869 -33.37 -2.71 -21.59
CA THR A 869 -33.07 -1.52 -22.41
C THR A 869 -34.29 -1.02 -23.18
N LEU A 870 -35.00 -1.91 -23.89
CA LEU A 870 -36.21 -1.55 -24.62
C LEU A 870 -37.37 -1.14 -23.70
N GLN A 871 -37.47 -1.69 -22.49
CA GLN A 871 -38.40 -1.22 -21.46
C GLN A 871 -38.01 0.18 -20.95
N GLY A 872 -36.72 0.47 -20.77
CA GLY A 872 -36.21 1.81 -20.48
C GLY A 872 -36.61 2.83 -21.56
N VAL A 873 -36.44 2.48 -22.84
CA VAL A 873 -36.89 3.28 -23.98
C VAL A 873 -38.42 3.43 -23.99
N ASP A 874 -39.20 2.38 -23.73
CA ASP A 874 -40.66 2.44 -23.62
C ASP A 874 -41.16 3.31 -22.44
N MET A 875 -40.37 3.46 -21.37
CA MET A 875 -40.67 4.36 -20.25
C MET A 875 -40.25 5.81 -20.47
N ALA A 876 -39.17 6.04 -21.23
CA ALA A 876 -38.70 7.38 -21.60
C ALA A 876 -39.73 8.17 -22.44
N THR A 877 -39.60 9.49 -22.47
CA THR A 877 -40.31 10.38 -23.42
C THR A 877 -39.30 11.10 -24.32
N ALA A 878 -39.77 11.74 -25.39
CA ALA A 878 -38.89 12.42 -26.36
C ALA A 878 -37.95 13.43 -25.66
N GLY A 879 -36.64 13.30 -25.90
CA GLY A 879 -35.59 14.11 -25.27
C GLY A 879 -35.11 13.65 -23.88
N ASP A 880 -35.70 12.61 -23.28
CA ASP A 880 -35.10 11.88 -22.16
C ASP A 880 -33.98 10.95 -22.65
N PHE A 881 -33.10 10.58 -21.73
CA PHE A 881 -32.02 9.61 -21.97
C PHE A 881 -32.34 8.25 -21.33
N VAL A 882 -31.85 7.18 -21.94
CA VAL A 882 -31.77 5.83 -21.38
C VAL A 882 -30.31 5.45 -21.26
N ALA A 883 -29.89 5.00 -20.08
CA ALA A 883 -28.52 4.55 -19.86
C ALA A 883 -28.34 3.09 -20.30
N LEU A 884 -27.28 2.85 -21.07
CA LEU A 884 -26.81 1.54 -21.48
C LEU A 884 -25.58 1.19 -20.63
N LYS A 885 -25.58 -0.01 -20.04
CA LYS A 885 -24.39 -0.61 -19.42
C LYS A 885 -24.03 -1.84 -20.24
N LEU A 886 -22.89 -1.84 -20.93
CA LEU A 886 -22.57 -2.86 -21.94
C LEU A 886 -22.07 -4.15 -21.29
N THR A 887 -21.41 -4.08 -20.14
CA THR A 887 -21.12 -5.27 -19.30
C THR A 887 -22.39 -5.98 -18.84
N GLY A 888 -23.52 -5.24 -18.71
CA GLY A 888 -24.83 -5.80 -18.39
C GLY A 888 -25.42 -6.73 -19.45
N MET A 889 -24.80 -6.83 -20.65
CA MET A 889 -25.15 -7.80 -21.69
C MET A 889 -24.71 -9.23 -21.36
N GLY A 890 -23.91 -9.43 -20.31
CA GLY A 890 -23.50 -10.75 -19.83
C GLY A 890 -22.00 -10.98 -19.78
N THR A 891 -21.62 -12.13 -19.24
CA THR A 891 -20.22 -12.53 -19.03
C THR A 891 -19.39 -12.52 -20.32
N GLN A 892 -19.96 -12.97 -21.45
CA GLN A 892 -19.33 -12.92 -22.76
C GLN A 892 -19.06 -11.47 -23.21
N ALA A 893 -19.95 -10.52 -22.93
CA ALA A 893 -19.74 -9.12 -23.28
C ALA A 893 -18.58 -8.50 -22.49
N VAL A 894 -18.49 -8.79 -21.17
CA VAL A 894 -17.34 -8.37 -20.35
C VAL A 894 -16.02 -8.91 -20.92
N HIS A 895 -15.99 -10.19 -21.32
CA HIS A 895 -14.81 -10.80 -21.92
C HIS A 895 -14.40 -10.13 -23.24
N LEU A 896 -15.35 -9.88 -24.16
CA LEU A 896 -15.05 -9.22 -25.45
C LEU A 896 -14.57 -7.78 -25.23
N LEU A 897 -15.19 -7.03 -24.31
CA LEU A 897 -14.81 -5.66 -23.98
C LEU A 897 -13.41 -5.57 -23.35
N LYS A 898 -13.07 -6.44 -22.37
CA LYS A 898 -11.72 -6.53 -21.78
C LYS A 898 -10.65 -6.76 -22.85
N ASN A 899 -10.91 -7.67 -23.79
CA ASN A 899 -9.98 -8.04 -24.86
C ASN A 899 -10.05 -7.14 -26.11
N ARG A 900 -10.87 -6.07 -26.09
CA ARG A 900 -11.13 -5.16 -27.22
C ARG A 900 -11.55 -5.87 -28.52
N LEU A 901 -12.20 -7.02 -28.38
CA LEU A 901 -12.75 -7.80 -29.48
C LEU A 901 -14.09 -7.18 -29.93
N PRO A 902 -14.48 -7.32 -31.21
CA PRO A 902 -15.78 -6.84 -31.68
C PRO A 902 -16.95 -7.56 -30.97
N PRO A 903 -18.14 -6.94 -30.91
CA PRO A 903 -19.34 -7.61 -30.40
C PRO A 903 -19.69 -8.81 -31.30
N SER A 904 -20.26 -9.86 -30.70
CA SER A 904 -20.84 -10.95 -31.48
C SER A 904 -22.02 -10.45 -32.33
N GLU A 905 -22.34 -11.14 -33.43
CA GLU A 905 -23.44 -10.76 -34.33
C GLU A 905 -24.77 -10.54 -33.58
N TYR A 906 -25.01 -11.35 -32.54
CA TYR A 906 -26.19 -11.23 -31.69
C TYR A 906 -26.17 -9.98 -30.79
N MET A 907 -25.01 -9.62 -30.24
CA MET A 907 -24.83 -8.38 -29.49
C MET A 907 -24.93 -7.14 -30.40
N ASP A 908 -24.39 -7.22 -31.61
CA ASP A 908 -24.46 -6.14 -32.62
C ASP A 908 -25.91 -5.85 -33.03
N ALA A 909 -26.69 -6.91 -33.30
CA ALA A 909 -28.13 -6.81 -33.57
C ALA A 909 -28.91 -6.24 -32.36
N ALA A 910 -28.56 -6.62 -31.12
CA ALA A 910 -29.19 -6.11 -29.91
C ALA A 910 -28.91 -4.61 -29.69
N ILE A 911 -27.67 -4.16 -29.84
CA ILE A 911 -27.30 -2.74 -29.66
C ILE A 911 -27.89 -1.89 -30.80
N THR A 912 -27.86 -2.37 -32.04
CA THR A 912 -28.49 -1.70 -33.19
C THR A 912 -29.99 -1.48 -32.96
N LYS A 913 -30.71 -2.53 -32.55
CA LYS A 913 -32.14 -2.48 -32.22
C LYS A 913 -32.46 -1.54 -31.05
N ALA A 914 -31.54 -1.37 -30.10
CA ALA A 914 -31.67 -0.36 -29.05
C ALA A 914 -31.55 1.08 -29.59
N CYS A 915 -30.64 1.33 -30.55
CA CYS A 915 -30.58 2.62 -31.26
C CYS A 915 -31.85 2.87 -32.11
N ASP A 916 -32.35 1.88 -32.85
CA ASP A 916 -33.56 2.04 -33.66
C ASP A 916 -34.79 2.39 -32.81
N ALA A 917 -34.92 1.74 -31.66
CA ALA A 917 -35.97 2.04 -30.68
C ALA A 917 -35.81 3.45 -30.06
N ALA A 918 -34.59 3.89 -29.79
CA ALA A 918 -34.33 5.24 -29.28
C ALA A 918 -34.63 6.31 -30.34
N LEU A 919 -34.11 6.15 -31.56
CA LEU A 919 -34.32 7.03 -32.72
C LEU A 919 -35.80 7.17 -33.06
N SER A 920 -36.53 6.06 -33.22
CA SER A 920 -37.96 6.07 -33.55
C SER A 920 -38.85 6.71 -32.49
N LYS A 921 -38.36 6.83 -31.24
CA LYS A 921 -39.06 7.49 -30.13
C LYS A 921 -38.52 8.89 -29.80
N SER A 922 -37.50 9.37 -30.53
CA SER A 922 -36.72 10.58 -30.21
C SER A 922 -36.17 10.58 -28.77
N ALA A 923 -35.87 9.40 -28.24
CA ALA A 923 -35.16 9.21 -26.97
C ALA A 923 -33.64 9.15 -27.25
N ARG A 924 -32.83 9.43 -26.22
CA ARG A 924 -31.37 9.43 -26.31
C ARG A 924 -30.77 8.22 -25.59
N LEU A 925 -29.62 7.79 -26.05
CA LEU A 925 -28.84 6.71 -25.44
C LEU A 925 -27.59 7.27 -24.80
N LEU A 926 -27.22 6.73 -23.65
CA LEU A 926 -26.01 7.11 -22.95
C LEU A 926 -25.33 5.86 -22.44
N VAL A 927 -24.13 5.56 -22.90
CA VAL A 927 -23.31 4.52 -22.27
C VAL A 927 -22.80 5.06 -20.94
N ASP A 928 -23.09 4.35 -19.85
CA ASP A 928 -22.76 4.80 -18.49
C ASP A 928 -21.25 4.70 -18.21
N ALA A 929 -20.81 5.18 -17.04
CA ALA A 929 -19.42 4.98 -16.61
C ALA A 929 -19.19 3.49 -16.27
N GLU A 930 -18.11 2.92 -16.78
CA GLU A 930 -17.64 1.56 -16.46
C GLU A 930 -16.15 1.60 -16.04
N GLU A 931 -15.58 0.47 -15.63
CA GLU A 931 -14.19 0.38 -15.15
C GLU A 931 -13.17 0.54 -16.30
N GLN A 932 -11.99 1.11 -16.04
CA GLN A 932 -10.96 1.32 -17.07
C GLN A 932 -10.49 0.02 -17.73
N ALA A 933 -10.63 -1.13 -17.06
CA ALA A 933 -10.36 -2.46 -17.62
C ALA A 933 -11.28 -2.86 -18.80
N VAL A 934 -12.45 -2.22 -18.97
CA VAL A 934 -13.35 -2.41 -20.12
C VAL A 934 -13.53 -1.16 -20.97
N GLN A 935 -13.22 0.03 -20.44
CA GLN A 935 -13.43 1.31 -21.11
C GLN A 935 -12.82 1.39 -22.53
N PRO A 936 -11.60 0.90 -22.84
CA PRO A 936 -11.07 0.91 -24.21
C PRO A 936 -11.89 0.08 -25.22
N GLY A 937 -12.44 -1.07 -24.80
CA GLY A 937 -13.33 -1.88 -25.65
C GLY A 937 -14.71 -1.23 -25.82
N ILE A 938 -15.21 -0.59 -24.76
CA ILE A 938 -16.42 0.24 -24.81
C ILE A 938 -16.23 1.39 -25.79
N ASP A 939 -15.10 2.09 -25.75
CA ASP A 939 -14.77 3.20 -26.66
C ASP A 939 -14.80 2.71 -28.14
N ASP A 940 -14.15 1.59 -28.44
CA ASP A 940 -14.13 1.00 -29.78
C ASP A 940 -15.54 0.59 -30.28
N TRP A 941 -16.34 -0.06 -29.42
CA TRP A 941 -17.73 -0.43 -29.75
C TRP A 941 -18.61 0.82 -29.95
N VAL A 942 -18.54 1.77 -29.03
CA VAL A 942 -19.43 2.94 -28.98
C VAL A 942 -19.12 3.92 -30.10
N MET A 943 -17.90 3.98 -30.63
CA MET A 943 -17.62 4.75 -31.84
C MET A 943 -18.33 4.21 -33.09
N LYS A 944 -18.51 2.88 -33.23
CA LYS A 944 -19.36 2.29 -34.30
C LYS A 944 -20.81 2.78 -34.17
N TYR A 945 -21.37 2.71 -32.97
CA TYR A 945 -22.79 3.04 -32.76
C TYR A 945 -23.06 4.55 -32.71
N GLN A 946 -22.17 5.39 -32.16
CA GLN A 946 -22.33 6.85 -32.29
C GLN A 946 -22.33 7.28 -33.76
N LYS A 947 -21.48 6.69 -34.61
CA LYS A 947 -21.53 6.93 -36.06
C LYS A 947 -22.89 6.52 -36.65
N TYR A 948 -23.41 5.34 -36.28
CA TYR A 948 -24.71 4.85 -36.75
C TYR A 948 -25.89 5.76 -36.32
N CYS A 949 -25.94 6.16 -35.05
CA CYS A 949 -27.12 6.80 -34.46
C CYS A 949 -27.07 8.34 -34.49
N ASN A 950 -25.88 8.96 -34.61
CA ASN A 950 -25.72 10.42 -34.65
C ASN A 950 -25.58 10.97 -36.09
N SER A 951 -25.15 10.16 -37.07
CA SER A 951 -25.18 10.57 -38.49
C SER A 951 -26.61 10.80 -39.00
N GLN A 952 -27.59 10.09 -38.42
CA GLN A 952 -29.03 10.24 -38.67
C GLN A 952 -29.63 11.53 -38.06
N SER A 953 -28.85 12.34 -37.34
CA SER A 953 -29.32 13.60 -36.75
C SER A 953 -28.22 14.68 -36.74
N PRO A 954 -27.83 15.24 -37.91
CA PRO A 954 -26.74 16.20 -37.99
C PRO A 954 -26.89 17.40 -37.04
N GLY A 955 -25.91 17.60 -36.15
CA GLY A 955 -25.91 18.63 -35.11
C GLY A 955 -26.42 18.17 -33.74
N HIS A 956 -27.12 17.03 -33.67
CA HIS A 956 -27.69 16.47 -32.44
C HIS A 956 -27.21 15.03 -32.21
N ALA A 957 -26.45 14.80 -31.14
CA ALA A 957 -26.12 13.45 -30.72
C ALA A 957 -27.37 12.75 -30.14
N THR A 958 -27.65 11.54 -30.65
CA THR A 958 -28.63 10.60 -30.09
C THR A 958 -27.95 9.72 -29.04
N MET A 959 -26.74 9.23 -29.34
CA MET A 959 -25.94 8.37 -28.48
C MET A 959 -24.72 9.11 -27.92
N TYR A 960 -24.48 8.94 -26.62
CA TYR A 960 -23.40 9.56 -25.84
C TYR A 960 -22.52 8.50 -25.17
N LEU A 961 -21.23 8.82 -25.01
CA LEU A 961 -20.25 8.02 -24.28
C LEU A 961 -19.84 8.75 -22.99
N THR A 962 -19.70 8.04 -21.88
CA THR A 962 -19.18 8.62 -20.63
C THR A 962 -17.65 8.60 -20.63
N TYR A 963 -17.05 9.73 -20.27
CA TYR A 963 -15.62 9.94 -20.06
C TYR A 963 -15.36 10.37 -18.61
N GLN A 964 -14.25 9.92 -18.03
CA GLN A 964 -13.98 10.08 -16.59
C GLN A 964 -12.78 11.00 -16.37
N ALA A 965 -13.01 12.22 -15.90
CA ALA A 965 -11.99 13.27 -15.86
C ALA A 965 -10.86 13.03 -14.84
N TYR A 966 -11.00 12.07 -13.90
CA TYR A 966 -9.89 11.64 -13.05
C TYR A 966 -8.76 10.94 -13.85
N LEU A 967 -9.05 10.38 -15.02
CA LEU A 967 -8.06 9.68 -15.84
C LEU A 967 -7.20 10.68 -16.61
N LYS A 968 -5.87 10.56 -16.50
CA LYS A 968 -4.87 11.35 -17.25
C LYS A 968 -5.05 11.22 -18.78
N SER A 969 -5.59 10.10 -19.25
CA SER A 969 -5.85 9.81 -20.67
C SER A 969 -7.13 10.45 -21.24
N THR A 970 -8.07 10.91 -20.40
CA THR A 970 -9.40 11.37 -20.85
C THR A 970 -9.35 12.50 -21.89
N PRO A 971 -8.53 13.56 -21.76
CA PRO A 971 -8.44 14.61 -22.78
C PRO A 971 -7.96 14.07 -24.14
N ALA A 972 -7.00 13.14 -24.16
CA ALA A 972 -6.50 12.52 -25.38
C ALA A 972 -7.55 11.62 -26.06
N ASN A 973 -8.31 10.84 -25.27
CA ASN A 973 -9.40 10.01 -25.81
C ASN A 973 -10.53 10.89 -26.40
N ILE A 974 -10.90 11.98 -25.73
CA ILE A 974 -11.90 12.93 -26.26
C ILE A 974 -11.38 13.57 -27.57
N ALA A 975 -10.11 13.99 -27.63
CA ALA A 975 -9.50 14.54 -28.85
C ALA A 975 -9.50 13.54 -30.02
N LYS A 976 -9.11 12.29 -29.76
CA LYS A 976 -9.16 11.17 -30.72
C LYS A 976 -10.58 10.96 -31.26
N HIS A 977 -11.58 10.90 -30.38
CA HIS A 977 -12.96 10.64 -30.78
C HIS A 977 -13.62 11.85 -31.47
N LEU A 978 -13.22 13.08 -31.14
CA LEU A 978 -13.58 14.29 -31.90
C LEU A 978 -13.01 14.24 -33.34
N ALA A 979 -11.75 13.84 -33.50
CA ALA A 979 -11.12 13.69 -34.82
C ALA A 979 -11.76 12.57 -35.65
N MET A 980 -12.16 11.46 -35.01
CA MET A 980 -12.93 10.38 -35.65
C MET A 980 -14.32 10.87 -36.10
N ALA A 981 -15.06 11.54 -35.22
CA ALA A 981 -16.39 12.08 -35.52
C ALA A 981 -16.36 13.16 -36.63
N GLU A 982 -15.31 13.98 -36.67
CA GLU A 982 -15.12 14.94 -37.76
C GLU A 982 -14.83 14.24 -39.11
N LYS A 983 -13.90 13.28 -39.11
CA LYS A 983 -13.55 12.49 -40.31
C LYS A 983 -14.75 11.75 -40.90
N ASP A 984 -15.61 11.22 -40.03
CA ASP A 984 -16.77 10.41 -40.39
C ASP A 984 -18.09 11.20 -40.47
N GLY A 985 -18.05 12.52 -40.25
CA GLY A 985 -19.17 13.43 -40.53
C GLY A 985 -20.35 13.41 -39.55
N TYR A 986 -20.15 13.07 -38.27
CA TYR A 986 -21.23 13.02 -37.27
C TYR A 986 -20.95 13.89 -36.03
N THR A 987 -21.99 14.18 -35.24
CA THR A 987 -21.87 14.91 -33.96
C THR A 987 -21.49 13.94 -32.84
N LEU A 988 -20.38 14.21 -32.16
CA LEU A 988 -19.94 13.41 -31.01
C LEU A 988 -20.84 13.67 -29.78
N GLY A 989 -21.29 12.61 -29.11
CA GLY A 989 -21.98 12.68 -27.83
C GLY A 989 -21.03 12.41 -26.67
N VAL A 990 -20.82 13.40 -25.80
CA VAL A 990 -19.92 13.33 -24.64
C VAL A 990 -20.72 13.50 -23.34
N LYS A 991 -20.59 12.58 -22.39
CA LYS A 991 -20.87 12.83 -20.96
C LYS A 991 -19.54 12.90 -20.23
N LEU A 992 -19.27 14.01 -19.54
CA LEU A 992 -18.09 14.10 -18.67
C LEU A 992 -18.53 13.93 -17.22
N VAL A 993 -17.98 12.92 -16.54
CA VAL A 993 -18.06 12.77 -15.08
C VAL A 993 -16.72 13.13 -14.45
N ARG A 994 -16.73 13.60 -13.20
CA ARG A 994 -15.48 13.73 -12.45
C ARG A 994 -14.88 12.36 -12.12
N GLY A 995 -15.69 11.41 -11.68
CA GLY A 995 -15.31 10.00 -11.52
C GLY A 995 -16.42 9.10 -11.00
N ALA A 996 -16.25 7.78 -11.19
CA ALA A 996 -17.13 6.74 -10.67
C ALA A 996 -16.38 5.53 -10.07
N TYR A 997 -15.18 5.18 -10.54
CA TYR A 997 -14.45 3.98 -10.09
C TYR A 997 -13.11 4.24 -9.39
N MET A 998 -12.75 5.50 -9.16
CA MET A 998 -11.44 6.01 -8.65
C MET A 998 -10.79 5.24 -7.47
N LYS A 999 -11.54 4.46 -6.68
CA LYS A 999 -11.04 3.61 -5.58
C LYS A 999 -10.54 2.21 -5.97
N ILE A 1000 -10.85 1.75 -7.18
CA ILE A 1000 -10.46 0.43 -7.70
C ILE A 1000 -9.65 0.53 -8.99
N GLU A 1001 -9.31 1.74 -9.42
CA GLU A 1001 -8.55 2.01 -10.64
C GLU A 1001 -7.05 2.13 -10.32
N PRO A 1002 -6.14 1.63 -11.18
CA PRO A 1002 -4.71 1.70 -10.92
C PRO A 1002 -4.22 3.14 -10.76
N ARG A 1003 -3.58 3.45 -9.62
CA ARG A 1003 -3.31 4.83 -9.16
C ARG A 1003 -2.50 5.69 -10.13
N HIS A 1004 -1.68 5.08 -10.99
CA HIS A 1004 -0.90 5.79 -12.02
C HIS A 1004 -1.78 6.38 -13.13
N THR A 1005 -2.92 5.75 -13.46
CA THR A 1005 -3.84 6.20 -14.51
C THR A 1005 -4.60 7.48 -14.15
N ILE A 1006 -4.69 7.79 -12.85
CA ILE A 1006 -5.50 8.89 -12.32
C ILE A 1006 -4.62 10.09 -11.95
N TRP A 1007 -5.16 11.31 -12.02
CA TRP A 1007 -4.43 12.54 -11.63
C TRP A 1007 -3.89 12.48 -10.20
N ASP A 1008 -2.76 13.13 -9.97
CA ASP A 1008 -1.99 12.93 -8.74
C ASP A 1008 -2.60 13.69 -7.56
N ILE A 1009 -3.19 14.86 -7.80
CA ILE A 1009 -4.02 15.61 -6.83
C ILE A 1009 -5.44 15.87 -7.35
N LYS A 1010 -6.36 16.19 -6.42
CA LYS A 1010 -7.77 16.48 -6.75
C LYS A 1010 -7.88 17.71 -7.66
N GLU A 1011 -7.00 18.69 -7.47
CA GLU A 1011 -6.95 19.97 -8.18
C GLU A 1011 -6.67 19.79 -9.67
N ASP A 1012 -5.91 18.77 -10.05
CA ASP A 1012 -5.68 18.40 -11.45
C ASP A 1012 -6.91 17.71 -12.06
N THR A 1013 -7.65 16.91 -11.29
CA THR A 1013 -8.96 16.39 -11.72
C THR A 1013 -9.99 17.52 -11.89
N ASP A 1014 -9.97 18.53 -11.00
CA ASP A 1014 -10.75 19.75 -11.13
C ASP A 1014 -10.38 20.53 -12.41
N ALA A 1015 -9.08 20.75 -12.65
CA ALA A 1015 -8.57 21.46 -13.82
C ALA A 1015 -8.83 20.70 -15.14
N CYS A 1016 -8.67 19.38 -15.15
CA CYS A 1016 -9.00 18.51 -16.28
C CYS A 1016 -10.50 18.61 -16.59
N TYR A 1017 -11.36 18.48 -15.58
CA TYR A 1017 -12.80 18.55 -15.76
C TYR A 1017 -13.24 19.92 -16.31
N ASP A 1018 -12.80 21.01 -15.67
CA ASP A 1018 -13.19 22.36 -16.05
C ASP A 1018 -12.60 22.78 -17.40
N GLY A 1019 -11.35 22.42 -17.68
CA GLY A 1019 -10.66 22.73 -18.95
C GLY A 1019 -11.24 21.98 -20.15
N VAL A 1020 -11.62 20.70 -19.98
CA VAL A 1020 -12.34 19.94 -21.02
C VAL A 1020 -13.75 20.52 -21.22
N VAL A 1021 -14.46 20.88 -20.15
CA VAL A 1021 -15.78 21.54 -20.23
C VAL A 1021 -15.69 22.86 -20.99
N GLU A 1022 -14.72 23.72 -20.68
CA GLU A 1022 -14.49 24.98 -21.39
C GLU A 1022 -14.27 24.74 -22.88
N ALA A 1023 -13.35 23.84 -23.24
CA ALA A 1023 -12.99 23.57 -24.63
C ALA A 1023 -14.19 23.05 -25.46
N LEU A 1024 -14.98 22.13 -24.88
CA LEU A 1024 -16.18 21.61 -25.53
C LEU A 1024 -17.29 22.67 -25.66
N LEU A 1025 -17.51 23.50 -24.63
CA LEU A 1025 -18.54 24.55 -24.66
C LEU A 1025 -18.18 25.68 -25.63
N THR A 1026 -16.96 26.22 -25.54
CA THR A 1026 -16.45 27.31 -26.40
C THR A 1026 -16.19 26.84 -27.84
N ARG A 1027 -16.11 25.52 -28.05
CA ARG A 1027 -15.66 24.85 -29.27
C ARG A 1027 -14.25 25.27 -29.71
N ARG A 1028 -13.33 25.47 -28.76
CA ARG A 1028 -11.92 25.79 -29.02
C ARG A 1028 -11.01 24.86 -28.24
N TYR A 1029 -9.90 24.44 -28.84
CA TYR A 1029 -8.88 23.70 -28.10
C TYR A 1029 -8.16 24.64 -27.11
N ASN A 1030 -7.72 24.11 -25.97
CA ASN A 1030 -7.00 24.85 -24.94
C ASN A 1030 -5.78 24.04 -24.44
N SER A 1031 -5.17 24.44 -23.33
CA SER A 1031 -3.99 23.76 -22.76
C SER A 1031 -4.27 22.32 -22.33
N MET A 1032 -5.52 22.00 -22.00
CA MET A 1032 -5.99 20.72 -21.45
C MET A 1032 -6.53 19.79 -22.56
N LEU A 1033 -7.51 20.26 -23.34
CA LEU A 1033 -8.00 19.54 -24.53
C LEU A 1033 -7.30 20.09 -25.77
N ARG A 1034 -6.40 19.30 -26.36
CA ARG A 1034 -5.59 19.63 -27.56
C ARG A 1034 -6.06 18.81 -28.79
N PRO A 1035 -5.70 19.20 -30.03
CA PRO A 1035 -5.94 18.36 -31.21
C PRO A 1035 -5.22 17.00 -31.13
N ALA A 1036 -5.75 15.99 -31.82
CA ALA A 1036 -5.22 14.62 -31.80
C ALA A 1036 -3.94 14.42 -32.65
N SER A 1037 -3.53 15.43 -33.43
CA SER A 1037 -2.27 15.44 -34.18
C SER A 1037 -1.87 16.89 -34.46
N GLU A 1038 -0.58 17.21 -34.36
CA GLU A 1038 -0.04 18.53 -34.72
C GLU A 1038 -0.25 18.89 -36.21
N SER A 1039 -0.41 17.87 -37.07
CA SER A 1039 -0.79 18.06 -38.48
C SER A 1039 -2.22 18.58 -38.68
N GLN A 1040 -3.10 18.41 -37.68
CA GLN A 1040 -4.45 18.97 -37.69
C GLN A 1040 -4.43 20.41 -37.19
N ASN A 1041 -3.91 21.31 -38.03
CA ASN A 1041 -3.76 22.73 -37.73
C ASN A 1041 -5.14 23.45 -37.71
N LYS A 1042 -5.89 23.23 -36.61
CA LYS A 1042 -7.27 23.69 -36.39
C LYS A 1042 -7.45 24.20 -34.97
N GLU A 1043 -7.80 25.48 -34.83
CA GLU A 1043 -8.15 26.09 -33.53
C GLU A 1043 -9.50 25.59 -32.97
N GLN A 1044 -10.39 25.11 -33.85
CA GLN A 1044 -11.79 24.83 -33.52
C GLN A 1044 -12.07 23.35 -33.26
N VAL A 1045 -12.78 23.07 -32.16
CA VAL A 1045 -13.30 21.74 -31.82
C VAL A 1045 -14.44 21.35 -32.78
N PRO A 1046 -14.50 20.09 -33.27
CA PRO A 1046 -15.57 19.57 -34.12
C PRO A 1046 -17.01 19.66 -33.56
N SER A 1047 -17.96 19.05 -34.28
CA SER A 1047 -19.37 19.01 -33.89
C SER A 1047 -19.57 18.08 -32.69
N VAL A 1048 -20.01 18.63 -31.55
CA VAL A 1048 -20.14 17.90 -30.28
C VAL A 1048 -21.36 18.37 -29.50
N ASN A 1049 -21.96 17.48 -28.69
CA ASN A 1049 -22.95 17.81 -27.66
C ASN A 1049 -22.48 17.24 -26.31
N ALA A 1050 -22.81 17.93 -25.21
CA ALA A 1050 -22.24 17.63 -23.88
C ALA A 1050 -23.30 17.37 -22.80
N ILE A 1051 -23.01 16.39 -21.93
CA ILE A 1051 -23.66 16.21 -20.62
C ILE A 1051 -22.60 16.47 -19.55
N ILE A 1052 -22.81 17.49 -18.72
CA ILE A 1052 -21.94 17.85 -17.60
C ILE A 1052 -22.51 17.20 -16.35
N ALA A 1053 -21.77 16.26 -15.77
CA ALA A 1053 -22.20 15.43 -14.64
C ALA A 1053 -21.19 15.51 -13.48
N THR A 1054 -21.32 16.54 -12.65
CA THR A 1054 -20.46 16.77 -11.48
C THR A 1054 -21.24 17.30 -10.28
N HIS A 1055 -20.84 16.87 -9.08
CA HIS A 1055 -21.35 17.40 -7.81
C HIS A 1055 -20.46 18.51 -7.23
N ASN A 1056 -19.47 19.01 -7.98
CA ASN A 1056 -18.75 20.23 -7.65
C ASN A 1056 -19.58 21.44 -8.12
N ARG A 1057 -20.02 22.28 -7.17
CA ARG A 1057 -20.87 23.45 -7.43
C ARG A 1057 -20.16 24.51 -8.27
N ASP A 1058 -18.86 24.68 -8.09
CA ASP A 1058 -18.05 25.70 -8.74
C ASP A 1058 -17.81 25.34 -10.21
N SER A 1059 -17.55 24.07 -10.53
CA SER A 1059 -17.56 23.55 -11.91
C SER A 1059 -18.90 23.80 -12.62
N VAL A 1060 -20.02 23.57 -11.92
CA VAL A 1060 -21.36 23.83 -12.46
C VAL A 1060 -21.57 25.33 -12.70
N GLN A 1061 -21.12 26.19 -11.79
CA GLN A 1061 -21.17 27.64 -11.94
C GLN A 1061 -20.31 28.13 -13.11
N LYS A 1062 -19.05 27.68 -13.24
CA LYS A 1062 -18.16 27.99 -14.37
C LYS A 1062 -18.80 27.61 -15.72
N ALA A 1063 -19.29 26.38 -15.84
CA ALA A 1063 -19.98 25.90 -17.04
C ALA A 1063 -21.22 26.75 -17.39
N HIS A 1064 -21.98 27.18 -16.39
CA HIS A 1064 -23.15 28.02 -16.59
C HIS A 1064 -22.78 29.48 -16.92
N GLN A 1065 -21.73 30.04 -16.33
CA GLN A 1065 -21.21 31.36 -16.66
C GLN A 1065 -20.74 31.43 -18.12
N ILE A 1066 -20.03 30.41 -18.61
CA ILE A 1066 -19.69 30.28 -20.04
C ILE A 1066 -20.96 30.29 -20.89
N ARG A 1067 -22.00 29.53 -20.51
CA ARG A 1067 -23.29 29.51 -21.24
C ARG A 1067 -23.98 30.89 -21.26
N LEU A 1068 -23.98 31.62 -20.14
CA LEU A 1068 -24.54 32.98 -20.07
C LEU A 1068 -23.76 33.97 -20.94
N GLN A 1069 -22.42 33.91 -20.91
CA GLN A 1069 -21.55 34.74 -21.77
C GLN A 1069 -21.76 34.43 -23.26
N GLN A 1070 -21.88 33.15 -23.63
CA GLN A 1070 -22.19 32.75 -25.01
C GLN A 1070 -23.56 33.29 -25.47
N ALA A 1071 -24.57 33.28 -24.60
CA ALA A 1071 -25.88 33.83 -24.92
C ALA A 1071 -25.84 35.36 -25.07
N ALA A 1072 -25.18 36.07 -24.14
CA ALA A 1072 -25.04 37.53 -24.17
C ALA A 1072 -24.25 38.02 -25.41
N ASN A 1073 -23.21 37.29 -25.80
CA ASN A 1073 -22.36 37.59 -26.96
C ASN A 1073 -22.87 36.98 -28.28
N ASN A 1074 -24.06 36.37 -28.28
CA ASN A 1074 -24.67 35.65 -29.42
C ASN A 1074 -23.72 34.66 -30.13
N GLN A 1075 -22.88 33.97 -29.36
CA GLN A 1075 -21.94 32.98 -29.88
C GLN A 1075 -22.64 31.66 -30.23
N PRO A 1076 -22.07 30.84 -31.14
CA PRO A 1076 -22.53 29.47 -31.38
C PRO A 1076 -22.49 28.64 -30.09
N ARG A 1077 -23.54 27.85 -29.83
CA ARG A 1077 -23.67 27.02 -28.63
C ARG A 1077 -23.92 25.57 -28.99
N ILE A 1078 -23.26 24.66 -28.30
CA ILE A 1078 -23.58 23.23 -28.37
C ILE A 1078 -24.83 22.90 -27.57
N GLU A 1079 -25.50 21.79 -27.90
CA GLU A 1079 -26.50 21.25 -26.98
C GLU A 1079 -25.80 20.78 -25.70
N LEU A 1080 -26.39 21.18 -24.57
CA LEU A 1080 -25.85 20.99 -23.23
C LEU A 1080 -26.95 20.50 -22.29
N ALA A 1081 -26.65 19.43 -21.53
CA ALA A 1081 -27.42 18.95 -20.40
C ALA A 1081 -26.59 18.99 -19.11
N TYR A 1082 -27.24 19.31 -17.99
CA TYR A 1082 -26.67 19.19 -16.65
C TYR A 1082 -27.29 17.97 -15.96
N ALA A 1083 -26.51 16.91 -15.75
CA ALA A 1083 -27.01 15.68 -15.13
C ALA A 1083 -26.61 15.62 -13.65
N GLN A 1084 -27.55 15.23 -12.78
CA GLN A 1084 -27.31 14.98 -11.35
C GLN A 1084 -27.96 13.66 -10.93
N LEU A 1085 -27.39 12.93 -9.99
CA LEU A 1085 -27.99 11.73 -9.41
C LEU A 1085 -29.25 12.08 -8.61
N GLN A 1086 -30.26 11.20 -8.59
CA GLN A 1086 -31.41 11.34 -7.68
C GLN A 1086 -30.93 11.29 -6.22
N GLY A 1087 -31.47 12.15 -5.35
CA GLY A 1087 -31.17 12.12 -3.91
C GLY A 1087 -29.75 12.53 -3.50
N MET A 1088 -28.93 13.02 -4.42
CA MET A 1088 -27.59 13.58 -4.17
C MET A 1088 -27.45 14.94 -4.85
N ALA A 1089 -26.80 15.89 -4.17
CA ALA A 1089 -26.62 17.27 -4.63
C ALA A 1089 -27.95 17.92 -5.12
N ASP A 1090 -29.04 17.66 -4.39
CA ASP A 1090 -30.35 18.22 -4.72
C ASP A 1090 -30.36 19.75 -4.58
N GLU A 1091 -29.49 20.31 -3.74
CA GLU A 1091 -29.24 21.75 -3.62
C GLU A 1091 -28.71 22.36 -4.93
N ILE A 1092 -27.68 21.74 -5.56
CA ILE A 1092 -27.15 22.17 -6.88
C ILE A 1092 -28.22 21.98 -7.97
N SER A 1093 -28.94 20.86 -7.90
CA SER A 1093 -30.02 20.53 -8.84
C SER A 1093 -31.14 21.58 -8.79
N CYS A 1094 -31.58 21.96 -7.59
CA CYS A 1094 -32.63 22.95 -7.38
C CYS A 1094 -32.15 24.39 -7.61
N GLU A 1095 -30.87 24.71 -7.39
CA GLU A 1095 -30.26 26.00 -7.73
C GLU A 1095 -30.27 26.22 -9.25
N LEU A 1096 -29.75 25.26 -10.04
CA LEU A 1096 -29.83 25.31 -11.51
C LEU A 1096 -31.26 25.46 -12.04
N ILE A 1097 -32.23 24.80 -11.41
CA ILE A 1097 -33.67 24.87 -11.75
C ILE A 1097 -34.32 26.22 -11.40
N GLN A 1098 -33.73 27.01 -10.51
CA GLN A 1098 -34.22 28.33 -10.11
C GLN A 1098 -33.45 29.49 -10.75
N GLY A 1099 -32.24 29.23 -11.25
CA GLY A 1099 -31.30 30.23 -11.72
C GLY A 1099 -30.42 30.74 -10.57
N PHE A 1100 -29.15 31.02 -10.87
CA PHE A 1100 -28.24 31.60 -9.89
C PHE A 1100 -28.72 33.01 -9.50
N SER A 1101 -28.62 33.33 -8.21
CA SER A 1101 -29.13 34.58 -7.65
C SER A 1101 -28.12 35.71 -7.80
N ASP A 1102 -27.93 36.20 -9.03
CA ASP A 1102 -27.01 37.30 -9.31
C ASP A 1102 -27.44 38.59 -8.58
N GLY A 1103 -26.53 39.13 -7.76
CA GLY A 1103 -26.74 40.35 -6.97
C GLY A 1103 -26.68 41.66 -7.77
N THR A 1104 -26.67 41.59 -9.09
CA THR A 1104 -26.40 42.70 -10.01
C THR A 1104 -27.60 42.99 -10.92
N SER A 1105 -28.34 44.05 -10.58
CA SER A 1105 -29.51 44.47 -11.35
C SER A 1105 -29.14 45.11 -12.70
N GLY A 1106 -29.51 44.51 -13.84
CA GLY A 1106 -29.29 45.14 -15.14
C GLY A 1106 -29.86 44.40 -16.36
N LYS A 1107 -31.01 44.86 -16.85
CA LYS A 1107 -31.61 44.58 -18.19
C LYS A 1107 -31.86 43.10 -18.56
N SER A 1108 -33.14 42.74 -18.50
CA SER A 1108 -33.70 41.51 -19.10
C SER A 1108 -33.30 41.30 -20.56
N SER A 1109 -32.54 40.25 -20.82
CA SER A 1109 -32.60 39.46 -22.07
C SER A 1109 -33.03 38.03 -21.72
N ALA A 1110 -33.46 37.23 -22.71
CA ALA A 1110 -34.12 35.94 -22.45
C ALA A 1110 -33.15 34.89 -21.89
N ILE A 1111 -33.16 34.70 -20.57
CA ILE A 1111 -32.28 33.76 -19.86
C ILE A 1111 -32.60 32.31 -20.28
N GLU A 1112 -31.63 31.66 -20.92
CA GLU A 1112 -31.67 30.25 -21.32
C GLU A 1112 -31.70 29.37 -20.05
N LYS A 1113 -32.86 28.79 -19.72
CA LYS A 1113 -33.02 27.94 -18.53
C LYS A 1113 -32.12 26.69 -18.66
N PRO A 1114 -31.32 26.34 -17.64
CA PRO A 1114 -30.49 25.13 -17.68
C PRO A 1114 -31.31 23.87 -17.97
N ASN A 1115 -30.86 23.06 -18.94
CA ASN A 1115 -31.42 21.75 -19.19
C ASN A 1115 -30.96 20.77 -18.10
N VAL A 1116 -31.60 20.83 -16.93
CA VAL A 1116 -31.31 19.93 -15.80
C VAL A 1116 -32.02 18.59 -16.00
N TYR A 1117 -31.28 17.50 -15.83
CA TYR A 1117 -31.78 16.13 -15.84
C TYR A 1117 -31.39 15.42 -14.54
N LYS A 1118 -32.27 14.54 -14.03
CA LYS A 1118 -31.92 13.59 -12.95
C LYS A 1118 -31.67 12.20 -13.51
N LEU A 1119 -30.62 11.52 -13.05
CA LEU A 1119 -30.44 10.08 -13.24
C LEU A 1119 -31.31 9.34 -12.23
N LEU A 1120 -32.26 8.55 -12.74
CA LEU A 1120 -33.15 7.69 -11.97
C LEU A 1120 -32.85 6.22 -12.33
N THR A 1121 -32.43 5.43 -11.35
CA THR A 1121 -32.17 3.99 -11.55
C THR A 1121 -33.42 3.16 -11.24
N TRP A 1122 -33.73 2.14 -12.04
CA TRP A 1122 -34.94 1.32 -11.90
C TRP A 1122 -34.65 -0.17 -12.09
N GLY A 1123 -35.50 -1.03 -11.51
CA GLY A 1123 -35.30 -2.49 -11.40
C GLY A 1123 -35.85 -3.00 -10.06
N SER A 1124 -35.78 -4.31 -9.81
CA SER A 1124 -36.19 -4.88 -8.52
C SER A 1124 -35.36 -4.32 -7.35
N VAL A 1125 -35.83 -4.53 -6.11
CA VAL A 1125 -35.04 -4.13 -4.93
C VAL A 1125 -33.66 -4.80 -4.93
N GLN A 1126 -33.58 -6.11 -5.24
CA GLN A 1126 -32.31 -6.85 -5.32
C GLN A 1126 -31.43 -6.39 -6.49
N GLU A 1127 -31.98 -6.17 -7.70
CA GLU A 1127 -31.24 -5.62 -8.85
C GLU A 1127 -30.61 -4.26 -8.52
N CYS A 1128 -31.28 -3.45 -7.69
CA CYS A 1128 -30.80 -2.13 -7.30
C CYS A 1128 -29.75 -2.14 -6.17
N MET A 1129 -29.51 -3.27 -5.49
CA MET A 1129 -28.60 -3.28 -4.33
C MET A 1129 -27.13 -3.04 -4.71
N GLY A 1130 -26.66 -3.52 -5.87
CA GLY A 1130 -25.30 -3.24 -6.38
C GLY A 1130 -25.07 -1.74 -6.60
N PHE A 1131 -26.01 -1.09 -7.31
CA PHE A 1131 -26.04 0.35 -7.50
C PHE A 1131 -26.04 1.11 -6.15
N LEU A 1132 -26.88 0.71 -5.19
CA LEU A 1132 -26.98 1.34 -3.87
C LEU A 1132 -25.70 1.19 -3.03
N TYR A 1133 -25.05 0.02 -3.08
CA TYR A 1133 -23.77 -0.23 -2.44
C TYR A 1133 -22.65 0.66 -3.01
N ARG A 1134 -22.56 0.77 -4.35
CA ARG A 1134 -21.59 1.66 -5.01
C ARG A 1134 -21.80 3.12 -4.64
N ARG A 1135 -23.06 3.60 -4.57
CA ARG A 1135 -23.38 4.96 -4.06
C ARG A 1135 -22.96 5.15 -2.60
N ALA A 1136 -23.01 4.13 -1.75
CA ALA A 1136 -22.54 4.24 -0.36
C ALA A 1136 -21.01 4.34 -0.27
N LEU A 1137 -20.27 3.59 -1.11
CA LEU A 1137 -18.82 3.69 -1.21
C LEU A 1137 -18.36 5.06 -1.70
N GLU A 1138 -18.94 5.59 -2.78
CA GLU A 1138 -18.60 6.93 -3.33
C GLU A 1138 -18.84 8.07 -2.33
N ASN A 1139 -19.81 7.92 -1.42
CA ASN A 1139 -20.07 8.93 -0.39
C ASN A 1139 -19.06 8.90 0.78
N THR A 1140 -18.11 7.96 0.83
CA THR A 1140 -17.04 7.93 1.86
C THR A 1140 -16.05 9.09 1.75
N GLU A 1141 -15.70 9.51 0.54
CA GLU A 1141 -14.88 10.72 0.31
C GLU A 1141 -15.73 11.99 0.44
N ALA A 1142 -17.03 11.88 0.20
CA ALA A 1142 -17.98 12.98 0.33
C ALA A 1142 -18.36 13.31 1.77
N VAL A 1143 -17.68 12.81 2.81
CA VAL A 1143 -18.04 13.04 4.22
C VAL A 1143 -18.04 14.54 4.59
N THR A 1144 -17.23 15.38 3.94
CA THR A 1144 -17.31 16.85 4.10
C THR A 1144 -18.51 17.43 3.34
N ARG A 1145 -18.64 17.17 2.03
CA ARG A 1145 -19.77 17.64 1.21
C ARG A 1145 -21.15 17.21 1.77
N THR A 1146 -21.25 16.00 2.31
CA THR A 1146 -22.49 15.51 2.92
C THR A 1146 -22.83 16.22 4.23
N LYS A 1147 -21.85 16.79 4.97
CA LYS A 1147 -22.15 17.72 6.07
C LYS A 1147 -22.79 19.01 5.55
N ASP A 1148 -22.36 19.51 4.40
CA ASP A 1148 -22.92 20.73 3.78
C ASP A 1148 -24.34 20.49 3.25
N SER A 1149 -24.53 19.44 2.43
CA SER A 1149 -25.87 19.02 1.95
C SER A 1149 -26.81 18.73 3.13
N ARG A 1150 -26.33 18.06 4.19
CA ARG A 1150 -27.09 17.83 5.44
C ARG A 1150 -27.45 19.14 6.13
N SER A 1151 -26.54 20.09 6.21
CA SER A 1151 -26.76 21.40 6.84
C SER A 1151 -27.79 22.23 6.04
N ALA A 1152 -27.74 22.19 4.70
CA ALA A 1152 -28.75 22.79 3.84
C ALA A 1152 -30.14 22.15 4.05
N MET A 1153 -30.22 20.82 4.13
CA MET A 1153 -31.47 20.09 4.40
C MET A 1153 -32.04 20.43 5.79
N TYR A 1154 -31.21 20.52 6.83
CA TYR A 1154 -31.64 20.96 8.16
C TYR A 1154 -32.03 22.44 8.21
N ALA A 1155 -31.33 23.32 7.49
CA ALA A 1155 -31.69 24.73 7.40
C ALA A 1155 -33.07 24.93 6.73
N GLU A 1156 -33.36 24.21 5.64
CA GLU A 1156 -34.68 24.25 5.01
C GLU A 1156 -35.77 23.62 5.89
N LEU A 1157 -35.47 22.54 6.61
CA LEU A 1157 -36.39 21.95 7.58
C LEU A 1157 -36.71 22.93 8.73
N TRP A 1158 -35.69 23.60 9.27
CA TRP A 1158 -35.83 24.63 10.30
C TRP A 1158 -36.63 25.84 9.80
N ARG A 1159 -36.39 26.29 8.57
CA ARG A 1159 -37.14 27.37 7.91
C ARG A 1159 -38.64 27.01 7.78
N ARG A 1160 -38.96 25.78 7.39
CA ARG A 1160 -40.34 25.26 7.30
C ARG A 1160 -41.02 25.18 8.66
N ILE A 1161 -40.29 24.79 9.72
CA ILE A 1161 -40.82 24.73 11.09
C ILE A 1161 -41.06 26.14 11.66
N THR A 1162 -40.12 27.07 11.45
CA THR A 1162 -40.17 28.44 12.00
C THR A 1162 -41.03 29.43 11.22
N ARG A 1163 -41.60 29.02 10.06
CA ARG A 1163 -42.44 29.85 9.17
C ARG A 1163 -41.75 31.13 8.67
N GLN A 1164 -40.42 31.12 8.54
CA GLN A 1164 -39.69 32.22 7.89
C GLN A 1164 -39.83 32.07 6.36
N ASN A 1165 -40.64 32.94 5.75
CA ASN A 1165 -40.89 33.02 4.31
C ASN A 1165 -39.95 34.02 3.63
#